data_AF-A0A353CB45-F1
#
_entry.id   AF-A0A353CB45-F1
#
_cell.length_a   1.000
_cell.length_b   1.000
_cell.length_c   1.000
_cell.angle_alpha   90.00
_cell.angle_beta   90.00
_cell.angle_gamma   90.00
#
_symmetry.space_group_name_H-M   'P 1'
#
loop_
_entity.id
_entity.type
_entity.pdbx_description
1 polymer ?
#
loop_
_entity_poly.entity_id
_entity_poly.type
_entity_poly.pdbx_seq_one_letter_code
_entity_poly.pdbx_strand_id
1 'polypeptide(L)'
;MTDKSVPQPLLIVIFVFVAAFAIPAVAQDKWTSARSTNFHLIGDAKEAEIRRVATRLEQFREVFVQLFPSLRYSSPVPTTVIVFRNEKAFRPYKPQSADGKAAKWVAGYFSPREDANYIVLSTEGESRQTYQTIYHEYVHYLVNNSFGRSRVPPWFNEGLAEYYDQFSIEGDIRVNLGDLNNNHLYTLQNTKLIPLQQFFSIDYFTLHQQGSHSANIFYAQSWALMHYLIHGKGGNRANEINAYLNAIGKGETPEAAFRAAFKTSFEEMEKELRRYVGQSTYKGFQITFKNKLVFDDEIKTEPMSLAAANAYLGDLLLGSGRIEEAEARLAESLAAETDNILANSTMGMAKMRQRKFADAKGFLEKARRAETAGHLVHYRYAYVLSREAMDGNGWVANYSDEAARTIRESLRKAIAANPNFPESYSLLAFIALVRNDEIDDAIGQIRTALRLSPGNENYMLHLAGLHGRKRDFDEAKRLAEGVYKTAQDPNVRTRARSVLQNVSDLQRYSEREKKIAGGQAEPDIGESGLRRQSVVVVGADEELTEEKLKELAAAAELESLNRILRKPQAGEKRILGHLNGIECSRDSITFLIEEGSATVRLTSKDFQGLELTSYVDVPDLQIGCGSIKQPIWAVITYVPEQDQKKKTAGRIIAIDIVPERLKSIE
;
A
#
# COMPACT_ATOMS: atom_id res chain seq x y z
N MET A 1 -25.43 92.08 -58.38
CA MET A 1 -26.01 91.89 -57.04
C MET A 1 -26.99 90.74 -57.13
N THR A 2 -26.76 89.71 -56.31
CA THR A 2 -27.73 88.72 -55.81
C THR A 2 -28.69 88.06 -56.81
N ASP A 3 -28.54 86.75 -57.03
CA ASP A 3 -29.71 85.90 -56.79
C ASP A 3 -29.36 84.49 -56.31
N LYS A 4 -30.27 83.98 -55.49
CA LYS A 4 -30.26 82.81 -54.63
C LYS A 4 -30.65 81.55 -55.40
N SER A 5 -30.13 80.40 -54.98
CA SER A 5 -30.90 79.14 -55.05
C SER A 5 -30.49 78.19 -53.93
N VAL A 6 -31.50 77.57 -53.35
CA VAL A 6 -31.49 76.66 -52.19
C VAL A 6 -31.08 75.25 -52.61
N PRO A 7 -30.37 74.48 -51.77
CA PRO A 7 -30.44 73.02 -51.82
C PRO A 7 -30.95 72.36 -50.53
N GLN A 8 -31.60 71.22 -50.73
CA GLN A 8 -32.33 70.36 -49.79
C GLN A 8 -31.46 69.71 -48.69
N PRO A 9 -32.04 69.25 -47.56
CA PRO A 9 -31.31 68.52 -46.52
C PRO A 9 -31.05 67.06 -46.91
N LEU A 10 -29.79 66.66 -46.76
CA LEU A 10 -29.28 65.30 -46.98
C LEU A 10 -29.63 64.41 -45.77
N LEU A 11 -30.36 63.32 -46.01
CA LEU A 11 -30.59 62.24 -45.04
C LEU A 11 -29.27 61.46 -44.82
N ILE A 12 -28.72 61.53 -43.61
CA ILE A 12 -27.58 60.70 -43.18
C ILE A 12 -28.13 59.35 -42.70
N VAL A 13 -27.87 58.29 -43.46
CA VAL A 13 -28.11 56.90 -43.06
C VAL A 13 -26.96 56.44 -42.18
N ILE A 14 -27.21 56.23 -40.89
CA ILE A 14 -26.26 55.65 -39.94
C ILE A 14 -26.25 54.12 -40.14
N PHE A 15 -25.16 53.59 -40.69
CA PHE A 15 -24.88 52.15 -40.71
C PHE A 15 -24.46 51.70 -39.31
N VAL A 16 -25.34 50.98 -38.61
CA VAL A 16 -25.02 50.27 -37.37
C VAL A 16 -24.23 49.01 -37.74
N PHE A 17 -22.91 49.04 -37.51
CA PHE A 17 -22.06 47.85 -37.56
C PHE A 17 -22.40 46.95 -36.35
N VAL A 18 -23.21 45.92 -36.57
CA VAL A 18 -23.37 44.82 -35.61
C VAL A 18 -22.13 43.95 -35.71
N ALA A 19 -21.15 44.19 -34.82
CA ALA A 19 -20.04 43.29 -34.61
C ALA A 19 -20.58 41.98 -34.02
N ALA A 20 -20.76 40.97 -34.87
CA ALA A 20 -21.00 39.61 -34.42
C ALA A 20 -19.74 39.14 -33.67
N PHE A 21 -19.78 39.19 -32.34
CA PHE A 21 -18.82 38.48 -31.50
C PHE A 21 -19.01 36.99 -31.74
N ALA A 22 -18.23 36.43 -32.67
CA ALA A 22 -18.01 35.00 -32.73
C ALA A 22 -17.33 34.61 -31.41
N ILE A 23 -18.11 34.03 -30.49
CA ILE A 23 -17.54 33.32 -29.35
C ILE A 23 -16.66 32.23 -29.97
N PRO A 24 -15.34 32.22 -29.76
CA PRO A 24 -14.52 31.14 -30.30
C PRO A 24 -15.04 29.85 -29.67
N ALA A 25 -15.57 28.97 -30.51
CA ALA A 25 -15.85 27.61 -30.09
C ALA A 25 -14.51 27.03 -29.64
N VAL A 26 -14.31 26.91 -28.32
CA VAL A 26 -13.22 26.11 -27.77
C VAL A 26 -13.47 24.72 -28.32
N ALA A 27 -12.67 24.32 -29.31
CA ALA A 27 -12.73 22.95 -29.82
C ALA A 27 -12.50 22.04 -28.60
N GLN A 28 -13.55 21.37 -28.15
CA GLN A 28 -13.42 20.38 -27.08
C GLN A 28 -12.38 19.37 -27.54
N ASP A 29 -11.41 19.10 -26.66
CA ASP A 29 -10.39 18.11 -26.93
C ASP A 29 -11.08 16.78 -27.23
N LYS A 30 -10.81 16.24 -28.43
CA LYS A 30 -11.40 14.96 -28.88
C LYS A 30 -10.64 13.84 -28.21
N TRP A 31 -11.22 13.27 -27.17
CA TRP A 31 -10.68 12.09 -26.52
C TRP A 31 -11.02 10.84 -27.33
N THR A 32 -10.05 9.94 -27.44
CA THR A 32 -10.18 8.64 -28.11
C THR A 32 -9.82 7.55 -27.12
N SER A 33 -10.57 6.46 -27.13
CA SER A 33 -10.18 5.22 -26.48
C SER A 33 -9.71 4.22 -27.54
N ALA A 34 -8.68 3.46 -27.23
CA ALA A 34 -8.21 2.35 -28.04
C ALA A 34 -7.98 1.11 -27.17
N ARG A 35 -8.27 -0.07 -27.70
CA ARG A 35 -8.00 -1.35 -27.01
C ARG A 35 -7.14 -2.24 -27.89
N SER A 36 -6.04 -2.70 -27.32
CA SER A 36 -5.19 -3.77 -27.87
C SER A 36 -5.33 -5.03 -27.00
N THR A 37 -4.53 -6.06 -27.29
CA THR A 37 -4.57 -7.34 -26.57
C THR A 37 -4.25 -7.20 -25.08
N ASN A 38 -3.26 -6.37 -24.74
CA ASN A 38 -2.74 -6.25 -23.37
C ASN A 38 -2.92 -4.84 -22.76
N PHE A 39 -3.34 -3.84 -23.54
CA PHE A 39 -3.43 -2.46 -23.08
C PHE A 39 -4.78 -1.81 -23.41
N HIS A 40 -5.24 -0.98 -22.48
CA HIS A 40 -6.32 -0.02 -22.72
C HIS A 40 -5.71 1.37 -22.83
N LEU A 41 -5.89 2.05 -23.95
CA LEU A 41 -5.35 3.37 -24.18
C LEU A 41 -6.48 4.41 -24.20
N ILE A 42 -6.20 5.59 -23.66
CA ILE A 42 -7.05 6.77 -23.76
C ILE A 42 -6.17 7.99 -24.02
N GLY A 43 -6.69 9.00 -24.71
CA GLY A 43 -5.89 10.19 -24.95
C GLY A 43 -6.58 11.28 -25.76
N ASP A 44 -6.04 12.50 -25.67
CA ASP A 44 -6.38 13.64 -26.52
C ASP A 44 -5.43 13.79 -27.74
N ALA A 45 -4.47 12.86 -27.88
CA ALA A 45 -3.63 12.72 -29.05
C ALA A 45 -4.42 12.24 -30.28
N LYS A 46 -3.83 12.39 -31.47
CA LYS A 46 -4.48 11.90 -32.70
C LYS A 46 -4.61 10.38 -32.63
N GLU A 47 -5.70 9.84 -33.17
CA GLU A 47 -5.96 8.39 -33.17
C GLU A 47 -4.77 7.58 -33.71
N ALA A 48 -4.15 8.03 -34.81
CA ALA A 48 -2.97 7.38 -35.39
C ALA A 48 -1.76 7.34 -34.43
N GLU A 49 -1.61 8.34 -33.56
CA GLU A 49 -0.54 8.36 -32.55
C GLU A 49 -0.86 7.39 -31.40
N ILE A 50 -2.12 7.33 -30.95
CA ILE A 50 -2.57 6.37 -29.94
C ILE A 50 -2.36 4.93 -30.44
N ARG A 51 -2.74 4.65 -31.70
CA ARG A 51 -2.50 3.37 -32.38
C ARG A 51 -1.01 3.01 -32.47
N ARG A 52 -0.16 4.00 -32.78
CA ARG A 52 1.31 3.82 -32.80
C ARG A 52 1.86 3.46 -31.43
N VAL A 53 1.44 4.16 -30.38
CA VAL A 53 1.85 3.86 -28.99
C VAL A 53 1.43 2.45 -28.60
N ALA A 54 0.18 2.07 -28.86
CA ALA A 54 -0.33 0.73 -28.60
C ALA A 54 0.50 -0.34 -29.32
N THR A 55 0.76 -0.15 -30.61
CA THR A 55 1.56 -1.07 -31.43
C THR A 55 2.97 -1.26 -30.85
N ARG A 56 3.65 -0.17 -30.45
CA ARG A 56 5.00 -0.26 -29.87
C ARG A 56 5.03 -1.02 -28.55
N LEU A 57 4.04 -0.80 -27.68
CA LEU A 57 3.94 -1.51 -26.41
C LEU A 57 3.65 -3.01 -26.61
N GLU A 58 2.79 -3.36 -27.57
CA GLU A 58 2.53 -4.75 -27.94
C GLU A 58 3.76 -5.42 -28.57
N GLN A 59 4.47 -4.73 -29.46
CA GLN A 59 5.73 -5.23 -30.05
C GLN A 59 6.78 -5.50 -28.97
N PHE A 60 7.00 -4.55 -28.06
CA PHE A 60 7.94 -4.72 -26.95
C PHE A 60 7.56 -5.93 -26.10
N ARG A 61 6.27 -6.02 -25.72
CA ARG A 61 5.76 -7.12 -24.91
C ARG A 61 5.92 -8.46 -25.61
N GLU A 62 5.55 -8.56 -26.88
CA GLU A 62 5.60 -9.81 -27.66
C GLU A 62 7.05 -10.31 -27.78
N VAL A 63 7.99 -9.42 -28.04
CA VAL A 63 9.42 -9.75 -28.07
C VAL A 63 9.87 -10.27 -26.71
N PHE A 64 9.49 -9.59 -25.64
CA PHE A 64 9.84 -10.00 -24.29
C PHE A 64 9.19 -11.35 -23.91
N VAL A 65 7.98 -11.64 -24.40
CA VAL A 65 7.30 -12.94 -24.24
C VAL A 65 8.05 -14.06 -24.95
N GLN A 66 8.44 -13.86 -26.20
CA GLN A 66 9.15 -14.87 -26.98
C GLN A 66 10.54 -15.18 -26.43
N LEU A 67 11.19 -14.19 -25.80
CA LEU A 67 12.53 -14.36 -25.21
C LEU A 67 12.52 -15.01 -23.83
N PHE A 68 11.43 -14.88 -23.07
CA PHE A 68 11.34 -15.48 -21.73
C PHE A 68 10.06 -16.30 -21.52
N PRO A 69 9.81 -17.35 -22.33
CA PRO A 69 8.54 -18.08 -22.33
C PRO A 69 8.17 -18.74 -20.98
N SER A 70 9.12 -18.84 -20.04
CA SER A 70 8.90 -19.35 -18.69
C SER A 70 8.38 -18.32 -17.67
N LEU A 71 8.35 -17.03 -18.02
CA LEU A 71 7.83 -15.96 -17.13
C LEU A 71 6.31 -15.91 -17.10
N ARG A 72 5.78 -15.28 -16.05
CA ARG A 72 4.34 -15.05 -15.90
C ARG A 72 3.97 -13.67 -16.41
N TYR A 73 3.29 -13.68 -17.54
CA TYR A 73 2.86 -12.46 -18.24
C TYR A 73 1.45 -12.01 -17.88
N SER A 74 0.66 -12.85 -17.23
CA SER A 74 -0.68 -12.50 -16.76
C SER A 74 -0.57 -11.45 -15.65
N SER A 75 -1.00 -10.22 -15.93
CA SER A 75 -1.15 -9.19 -14.91
C SER A 75 -2.42 -9.44 -14.09
N PRO A 76 -2.37 -9.33 -12.75
CA PRO A 76 -3.58 -9.35 -11.93
C PRO A 76 -4.46 -8.10 -12.12
N VAL A 77 -3.90 -7.02 -12.66
CA VAL A 77 -4.56 -5.71 -12.81
C VAL A 77 -4.44 -5.15 -14.23
N PRO A 78 -5.42 -4.38 -14.72
CA PRO A 78 -5.32 -3.81 -16.07
C PRO A 78 -4.19 -2.76 -16.17
N THR A 79 -3.60 -2.63 -17.36
CA THR A 79 -2.66 -1.54 -17.68
C THR A 79 -3.34 -0.54 -18.60
N THR A 80 -3.54 0.68 -18.09
CA THR A 80 -4.12 1.80 -18.83
C THR A 80 -3.02 2.74 -19.31
N VAL A 81 -3.05 3.15 -20.57
CA VAL A 81 -2.09 4.08 -21.16
C VAL A 81 -2.79 5.40 -21.44
N ILE A 82 -2.29 6.49 -20.87
CA ILE A 82 -2.83 7.84 -21.11
C ILE A 82 -1.87 8.58 -22.03
N VAL A 83 -2.34 8.90 -23.22
CA VAL A 83 -1.55 9.48 -24.31
C VAL A 83 -1.97 10.93 -24.53
N PHE A 84 -1.13 11.86 -24.09
CA PHE A 84 -1.34 13.28 -24.28
C PHE A 84 -0.78 13.76 -25.61
N ARG A 85 -1.50 14.68 -26.26
CA ARG A 85 -1.06 15.28 -27.54
C ARG A 85 0.20 16.14 -27.42
N ASN A 86 0.45 16.74 -26.25
CA ASN A 86 1.55 17.69 -26.05
C ASN A 86 1.92 17.90 -24.58
N GLU A 87 3.05 18.57 -24.36
CA GLU A 87 3.59 18.90 -23.04
C GLU A 87 2.59 19.71 -22.20
N LYS A 88 1.84 20.62 -22.82
CA LYS A 88 0.86 21.45 -22.11
C LYS A 88 -0.26 20.61 -21.49
N ALA A 89 -0.77 19.62 -22.23
CA ALA A 89 -1.79 18.69 -21.76
C ALA A 89 -1.24 17.69 -20.74
N PHE A 90 0.02 17.27 -20.91
CA PHE A 90 0.68 16.31 -20.04
C PHE A 90 1.15 16.89 -18.70
N ARG A 91 1.64 18.13 -18.68
CA ARG A 91 2.28 18.78 -17.52
C ARG A 91 1.50 18.65 -16.20
N PRO A 92 0.17 18.81 -16.15
CA PRO A 92 -0.59 18.65 -14.91
C PRO A 92 -0.55 17.24 -14.33
N TYR A 93 -0.16 16.23 -15.09
CA TYR A 93 -0.17 14.82 -14.68
C TYR A 93 1.23 14.25 -14.50
N LYS A 94 2.28 15.06 -14.67
CA LYS A 94 3.65 14.60 -14.41
C LYS A 94 3.88 14.31 -12.93
N PRO A 95 4.81 13.38 -12.60
CA PRO A 95 5.28 13.21 -11.23
C PRO A 95 5.79 14.55 -10.69
N GLN A 96 5.54 14.81 -9.41
CA GLN A 96 6.00 16.02 -8.74
C GLN A 96 7.27 15.72 -7.93
N SER A 97 8.20 16.66 -7.95
CA SER A 97 9.33 16.69 -7.02
C SER A 97 8.85 17.00 -5.60
N ALA A 98 9.72 16.83 -4.59
CA ALA A 98 9.41 17.14 -3.19
C ALA A 98 8.97 18.61 -2.96
N ASP A 99 9.32 19.54 -3.85
CA ASP A 99 8.89 20.94 -3.83
C ASP A 99 7.52 21.18 -4.53
N GLY A 100 6.80 20.12 -4.89
CA GLY A 100 5.48 20.15 -5.53
C GLY A 100 5.50 20.51 -7.02
N LYS A 101 6.68 20.73 -7.62
CA LYS A 101 6.77 21.09 -9.04
C LYS A 101 6.77 19.85 -9.93
N ALA A 102 6.10 19.95 -11.08
CA ALA A 102 6.13 18.93 -12.11
C ALA A 102 7.57 18.65 -12.58
N ALA A 103 7.92 17.38 -12.73
CA ALA A 103 9.22 16.95 -13.20
C ALA A 103 9.50 17.47 -14.62
N LYS A 104 10.63 18.18 -14.80
CA LYS A 104 10.94 18.91 -16.04
C LYS A 104 11.33 18.00 -17.21
N TRP A 105 11.89 16.81 -16.95
CA TRP A 105 12.52 15.96 -17.96
C TRP A 105 11.82 14.60 -18.16
N VAL A 106 10.56 14.49 -17.73
CA VAL A 106 9.77 13.26 -17.90
C VAL A 106 8.92 13.40 -19.16
N ALA A 107 9.21 12.60 -20.18
CA ALA A 107 8.43 12.50 -21.41
C ALA A 107 7.37 11.38 -21.35
N GLY A 108 7.57 10.41 -20.45
CA GLY A 108 6.59 9.40 -20.07
C GLY A 108 7.05 8.66 -18.81
N TYR A 109 6.12 8.02 -18.10
CA TYR A 109 6.42 7.26 -16.90
C TYR A 109 5.42 6.12 -16.70
N PHE A 110 5.81 5.15 -15.87
CA PHE A 110 4.96 4.07 -15.40
C PHE A 110 4.58 4.28 -13.94
N SER A 111 3.34 3.99 -13.59
CA SER A 111 2.81 4.09 -12.23
C SER A 111 2.06 2.80 -11.89
N PRO A 112 2.74 1.83 -11.25
CA PRO A 112 2.09 0.63 -10.77
C PRO A 112 1.27 0.92 -9.51
N ARG A 113 0.11 0.27 -9.38
CA ARG A 113 -0.69 0.25 -8.15
C ARG A 113 -1.29 -1.12 -7.94
N GLU A 114 -1.84 -1.34 -6.75
CA GLU A 114 -2.49 -2.59 -6.38
C GLU A 114 -3.78 -2.87 -7.17
N ASP A 115 -4.42 -1.85 -7.77
CA ASP A 115 -5.71 -2.01 -8.47
C ASP A 115 -5.68 -1.72 -9.98
N ALA A 116 -4.68 -0.97 -10.46
CA ALA A 116 -4.44 -0.72 -11.88
C ALA A 116 -3.01 -0.19 -12.11
N ASN A 117 -2.44 -0.48 -13.27
CA ASN A 117 -1.21 0.14 -13.73
C ASN A 117 -1.52 1.28 -14.70
N TYR A 118 -0.71 2.35 -14.65
CA TYR A 118 -0.75 3.42 -15.63
C TYR A 118 0.59 3.57 -16.36
N ILE A 119 0.53 3.73 -17.68
CA ILE A 119 1.60 4.34 -18.48
C ILE A 119 1.08 5.71 -18.90
N VAL A 120 1.87 6.77 -18.71
CA VAL A 120 1.44 8.13 -19.06
C VAL A 120 2.54 8.79 -19.87
N LEU A 121 2.20 9.33 -21.04
CA LEU A 121 3.18 9.94 -21.94
C LEU A 121 2.60 11.06 -22.80
N SER A 122 3.48 11.87 -23.38
CA SER A 122 3.17 12.83 -24.45
C SER A 122 3.73 12.35 -25.79
N THR A 123 2.99 12.58 -26.88
CA THR A 123 3.48 12.32 -28.25
C THR A 123 4.29 13.49 -28.82
N GLU A 124 4.17 14.70 -28.25
CA GLU A 124 5.05 15.81 -28.58
C GLU A 124 6.47 15.52 -28.09
N GLY A 125 7.46 15.65 -28.98
CA GLY A 125 8.85 15.34 -28.66
C GLY A 125 9.10 13.85 -28.39
N GLU A 126 8.18 12.97 -28.83
CA GLU A 126 8.33 11.53 -28.72
C GLU A 126 9.69 11.09 -29.27
N SER A 127 10.52 10.58 -28.38
CA SER A 127 11.91 10.22 -28.66
C SER A 127 12.18 8.79 -28.20
N ARG A 128 13.34 8.26 -28.60
CA ARG A 128 13.86 6.99 -28.06
C ARG A 128 13.89 7.00 -26.52
N GLN A 129 14.17 8.16 -25.91
CA GLN A 129 14.21 8.33 -24.45
C GLN A 129 12.85 8.17 -23.78
N THR A 130 11.76 8.62 -24.42
CA THR A 130 10.40 8.45 -23.88
C THR A 130 10.07 6.97 -23.66
N TYR A 131 10.39 6.12 -24.64
CA TYR A 131 10.11 4.69 -24.56
C TYR A 131 11.15 3.94 -23.73
N GLN A 132 12.41 4.36 -23.70
CA GLN A 132 13.43 3.79 -22.81
C GLN A 132 12.92 3.73 -21.36
N THR A 133 12.46 4.87 -20.81
CA THR A 133 11.92 4.91 -19.44
C THR A 133 10.68 4.03 -19.28
N ILE A 134 9.74 4.03 -20.25
CA ILE A 134 8.54 3.21 -20.16
C ILE A 134 8.88 1.71 -20.19
N TYR A 135 9.79 1.29 -21.06
CA TYR A 135 10.24 -0.10 -21.18
C TYR A 135 11.01 -0.55 -19.94
N HIS A 136 11.89 0.30 -19.40
CA HIS A 136 12.62 0.05 -18.15
C HIS A 136 11.66 -0.28 -17.01
N GLU A 137 10.70 0.60 -16.74
CA GLU A 137 9.73 0.39 -15.67
C GLU A 137 8.78 -0.79 -15.96
N TYR A 138 8.43 -1.01 -17.23
CA TYR A 138 7.59 -2.14 -17.59
C TYR A 138 8.32 -3.49 -17.42
N VAL A 139 9.64 -3.54 -17.63
CA VAL A 139 10.44 -4.73 -17.30
C VAL A 139 10.43 -5.00 -15.81
N HIS A 140 10.61 -3.99 -14.96
CA HIS A 140 10.47 -4.15 -13.51
C HIS A 140 9.11 -4.75 -13.16
N TYR A 141 8.05 -4.24 -13.78
CA TYR A 141 6.70 -4.76 -13.57
C TYR A 141 6.57 -6.24 -13.94
N LEU A 142 7.02 -6.66 -15.13
CA LEU A 142 6.94 -8.05 -15.60
C LEU A 142 7.78 -9.01 -14.74
N VAL A 143 8.98 -8.57 -14.34
CA VAL A 143 9.88 -9.34 -13.47
C VAL A 143 9.26 -9.51 -12.08
N ASN A 144 8.77 -8.43 -11.48
CA ASN A 144 8.14 -8.45 -10.17
C ASN A 144 6.87 -9.33 -10.15
N ASN A 145 6.08 -9.31 -11.23
CA ASN A 145 4.90 -10.15 -11.34
C ASN A 145 5.24 -11.66 -11.45
N SER A 146 6.41 -11.97 -12.02
CA SER A 146 6.85 -13.36 -12.22
C SER A 146 7.53 -13.96 -11.00
N PHE A 147 8.46 -13.22 -10.39
CA PHE A 147 9.33 -13.73 -9.33
C PHE A 147 8.94 -13.22 -7.94
N GLY A 148 8.26 -12.07 -7.89
CA GLY A 148 7.94 -11.34 -6.67
C GLY A 148 9.02 -10.36 -6.25
N ARG A 149 8.64 -9.10 -6.02
CA ARG A 149 9.57 -7.97 -5.78
C ARG A 149 10.62 -8.24 -4.69
N SER A 150 10.23 -8.88 -3.58
CA SER A 150 11.13 -9.20 -2.46
C SER A 150 12.16 -10.30 -2.74
N ARG A 151 11.96 -11.06 -3.82
CA ARG A 151 12.79 -12.24 -4.17
C ARG A 151 13.76 -11.97 -5.31
N VAL A 152 13.68 -10.79 -5.93
CA VAL A 152 14.51 -10.43 -7.08
C VAL A 152 15.67 -9.56 -6.59
N PRO A 153 16.93 -9.98 -6.78
CA PRO A 153 18.09 -9.16 -6.48
C PRO A 153 18.07 -7.85 -7.31
N PRO A 154 18.40 -6.69 -6.72
CA PRO A 154 18.35 -5.42 -7.45
C PRO A 154 19.22 -5.41 -8.70
N TRP A 155 20.43 -5.99 -8.65
CA TRP A 155 21.32 -6.04 -9.81
C TRP A 155 20.67 -6.70 -11.04
N PHE A 156 19.87 -7.74 -10.81
CA PHE A 156 19.22 -8.50 -11.87
C PHE A 156 18.06 -7.68 -12.42
N ASN A 157 17.23 -7.13 -11.53
CA ASN A 157 16.06 -6.34 -11.90
C ASN A 157 16.46 -5.09 -12.69
N GLU A 158 17.44 -4.33 -12.19
CA GLU A 158 17.99 -3.15 -12.87
C GLU A 158 18.76 -3.53 -14.13
N GLY A 159 19.65 -4.52 -14.06
CA GLY A 159 20.46 -4.91 -15.21
C GLY A 159 19.62 -5.40 -16.38
N LEU A 160 18.50 -6.10 -16.11
CA LEU A 160 17.56 -6.52 -17.14
C LEU A 160 16.78 -5.33 -17.70
N ALA A 161 16.29 -4.42 -16.85
CA ALA A 161 15.57 -3.23 -17.28
C ALA A 161 16.44 -2.33 -18.16
N GLU A 162 17.67 -2.03 -17.74
CA GLU A 162 18.69 -1.28 -18.48
C GLU A 162 19.14 -1.97 -19.79
N TYR A 163 19.05 -3.30 -19.85
CA TYR A 163 19.38 -4.02 -21.08
C TYR A 163 18.24 -3.90 -22.12
N TYR A 164 16.99 -3.94 -21.67
CA TYR A 164 15.81 -3.93 -22.53
C TYR A 164 15.28 -2.52 -22.84
N ASP A 165 15.66 -1.50 -22.08
CA ASP A 165 15.30 -0.11 -22.39
C ASP A 165 15.83 0.32 -23.77
N GLN A 166 16.92 -0.30 -24.25
CA GLN A 166 17.51 -0.09 -25.57
C GLN A 166 16.76 -0.77 -26.71
N PHE A 167 15.60 -1.36 -26.46
CA PHE A 167 14.77 -1.98 -27.48
C PHE A 167 14.48 -1.04 -28.66
N SER A 168 14.70 -1.55 -29.86
CA SER A 168 14.20 -0.91 -31.08
C SER A 168 13.74 -1.95 -32.08
N ILE A 169 12.81 -1.56 -32.95
CA ILE A 169 12.28 -2.41 -34.01
C ILE A 169 12.24 -1.64 -35.33
N GLU A 170 12.77 -2.26 -36.37
CA GLU A 170 12.82 -1.75 -37.74
C GLU A 170 11.88 -2.56 -38.62
N GLY A 171 11.01 -1.85 -39.37
CA GLY A 171 10.08 -2.46 -40.32
C GLY A 171 9.14 -3.50 -39.72
N ASP A 172 8.86 -3.39 -38.42
CA ASP A 172 8.03 -4.30 -37.62
C ASP A 172 8.52 -5.75 -37.60
N ILE A 173 9.79 -6.02 -37.92
CA ILE A 173 10.28 -7.41 -38.07
C ILE A 173 11.67 -7.62 -37.51
N ARG A 174 12.52 -6.59 -37.56
CA ARG A 174 13.91 -6.67 -37.13
C ARG A 174 14.05 -5.94 -35.81
N VAL A 175 14.29 -6.70 -34.76
CA VAL A 175 14.42 -6.20 -33.40
C VAL A 175 15.89 -6.12 -33.03
N ASN A 176 16.30 -4.99 -32.48
CA ASN A 176 17.60 -4.82 -31.84
C ASN A 176 17.41 -4.76 -30.32
N LEU A 177 18.24 -5.51 -29.60
CA LEU A 177 18.26 -5.58 -28.14
C LEU A 177 19.68 -5.48 -27.63
N GLY A 178 19.83 -4.87 -26.45
CA GLY A 178 21.14 -4.74 -25.82
C GLY A 178 22.10 -3.88 -26.62
N ASP A 179 21.62 -2.84 -27.32
CA ASP A 179 22.51 -1.78 -27.82
C ASP A 179 23.32 -1.21 -26.65
N LEU A 180 24.49 -0.67 -26.96
CA LEU A 180 25.35 -0.09 -25.92
C LEU A 180 24.72 1.15 -25.31
N ASN A 181 24.59 1.14 -23.99
CA ASN A 181 24.36 2.35 -23.24
C ASN A 181 25.71 3.07 -23.09
N ASN A 182 25.99 4.01 -23.99
CA ASN A 182 27.27 4.73 -24.03
C ASN A 182 27.54 5.54 -22.75
N ASN A 183 26.49 6.00 -22.06
CA ASN A 183 26.65 6.70 -20.79
C ASN A 183 27.13 5.73 -19.70
N HIS A 184 26.51 4.56 -19.58
CA HIS A 184 26.96 3.51 -18.65
C HIS A 184 28.37 3.06 -18.97
N LEU A 185 28.67 2.81 -20.24
CA LEU A 185 30.00 2.40 -20.66
C LEU A 185 31.05 3.45 -20.32
N TYR A 186 30.77 4.73 -20.63
CA TYR A 186 31.63 5.84 -20.25
C TYR A 186 31.83 5.91 -18.73
N THR A 187 30.77 5.78 -17.94
CA THR A 187 30.86 5.75 -16.48
C THR A 187 31.78 4.62 -16.01
N LEU A 188 31.59 3.39 -16.49
CA LEU A 188 32.39 2.24 -16.04
C LEU A 188 33.84 2.26 -16.54
N GLN A 189 34.12 2.88 -17.68
CA GLN A 189 35.48 3.05 -18.19
C GLN A 189 36.26 4.12 -17.41
N ASN A 190 35.56 5.07 -16.79
CA ASN A 190 36.16 6.18 -16.03
C ASN A 190 36.03 6.03 -14.51
N THR A 191 35.47 4.93 -14.02
CA THR A 191 35.30 4.64 -12.59
C THR A 191 35.76 3.23 -12.27
N LYS A 192 35.96 2.92 -10.97
CA LYS A 192 36.22 1.55 -10.54
C LYS A 192 34.90 0.79 -10.43
N LEU A 193 34.86 -0.43 -10.97
CA LEU A 193 33.76 -1.37 -10.71
C LEU A 193 33.65 -1.64 -9.20
N ILE A 194 32.43 -1.75 -8.72
CA ILE A 194 32.08 -2.24 -7.39
C ILE A 194 32.51 -3.71 -7.30
N PRO A 195 33.29 -4.12 -6.29
CA PRO A 195 33.63 -5.53 -6.08
C PRO A 195 32.37 -6.38 -5.99
N LEU A 196 32.34 -7.56 -6.63
CA LEU A 196 31.12 -8.36 -6.75
C LEU A 196 30.55 -8.77 -5.39
N GLN A 197 31.42 -9.00 -4.40
CA GLN A 197 31.00 -9.27 -3.02
C GLN A 197 30.11 -8.16 -2.46
N GLN A 198 30.47 -6.89 -2.69
CA GLN A 198 29.68 -5.73 -2.27
C GLN A 198 28.50 -5.50 -3.21
N PHE A 199 28.70 -5.65 -4.51
CA PHE A 199 27.68 -5.43 -5.53
C PHE A 199 26.44 -6.32 -5.30
N PHE A 200 26.65 -7.61 -5.01
CA PHE A 200 25.56 -8.54 -4.74
C PHE A 200 24.93 -8.40 -3.36
N SER A 201 25.54 -7.66 -2.42
CA SER A 201 24.95 -7.37 -1.11
C SER A 201 24.12 -6.09 -1.08
N ILE A 202 24.12 -5.28 -2.14
CA ILE A 202 23.34 -4.05 -2.21
C ILE A 202 21.86 -4.40 -2.41
N ASP A 203 21.04 -3.98 -1.45
CA ASP A 203 19.58 -3.93 -1.58
C ASP A 203 19.11 -2.54 -2.02
N TYR A 204 17.83 -2.40 -2.40
CA TYR A 204 17.30 -1.10 -2.78
C TYR A 204 17.36 -0.09 -1.64
N PHE A 205 17.17 -0.50 -0.37
CA PHE A 205 17.26 0.42 0.77
C PHE A 205 18.63 1.10 0.85
N THR A 206 19.70 0.31 0.73
CA THR A 206 21.08 0.79 0.72
C THR A 206 21.35 1.64 -0.51
N LEU A 207 20.81 1.25 -1.67
CA LEU A 207 20.94 2.01 -2.91
C LEU A 207 20.33 3.42 -2.81
N HIS A 208 19.17 3.56 -2.18
CA HIS A 208 18.49 4.85 -1.98
C HIS A 208 19.18 5.75 -0.94
N GLN A 209 19.90 5.15 0.02
CA GLN A 209 20.69 5.88 1.02
C GLN A 209 22.02 6.40 0.45
N GLN A 210 22.53 5.78 -0.61
CA GLN A 210 23.77 6.21 -1.25
C GLN A 210 23.57 7.47 -2.09
N GLY A 211 24.63 8.26 -2.24
CA GLY A 211 24.62 9.42 -3.12
C GLY A 211 24.40 9.02 -4.58
N SER A 212 23.83 9.94 -5.38
CA SER A 212 23.47 9.71 -6.80
C SER A 212 24.61 9.12 -7.65
N HIS A 213 25.87 9.47 -7.34
CA HIS A 213 27.03 8.93 -8.04
C HIS A 213 27.20 7.41 -7.85
N SER A 214 27.08 6.90 -6.63
CA SER A 214 27.23 5.47 -6.33
C SER A 214 26.08 4.65 -6.92
N ALA A 215 24.86 5.19 -6.89
CA ALA A 215 23.70 4.57 -7.53
C ALA A 215 23.90 4.45 -9.05
N ASN A 216 24.42 5.49 -9.71
CA ASN A 216 24.71 5.45 -11.14
C ASN A 216 25.74 4.36 -11.51
N ILE A 217 26.79 4.17 -10.71
CA ILE A 217 27.77 3.09 -10.93
C ILE A 217 27.10 1.73 -10.78
N PHE A 218 26.22 1.57 -9.78
CA PHE A 218 25.47 0.32 -9.58
C PHE A 218 24.60 -0.03 -10.78
N TYR A 219 23.82 0.92 -11.31
CA TYR A 219 23.00 0.69 -12.51
C TYR A 219 23.86 0.36 -13.73
N ALA A 220 24.92 1.13 -13.96
CA ALA A 220 25.84 0.88 -15.07
C ALA A 220 26.48 -0.51 -14.98
N GLN A 221 26.94 -0.93 -13.79
CA GLN A 221 27.55 -2.24 -13.59
C GLN A 221 26.53 -3.39 -13.68
N SER A 222 25.29 -3.16 -13.25
CA SER A 222 24.16 -4.10 -13.43
C SER A 222 23.89 -4.36 -14.90
N TRP A 223 23.81 -3.28 -15.70
CA TRP A 223 23.73 -3.35 -17.15
C TRP A 223 24.90 -4.14 -17.75
N ALA A 224 26.15 -3.80 -17.38
CA ALA A 224 27.32 -4.45 -17.95
C ALA A 224 27.42 -5.94 -17.61
N LEU A 225 27.07 -6.33 -16.38
CA LEU A 225 27.01 -7.74 -15.99
C LEU A 225 25.93 -8.49 -16.77
N MET A 226 24.72 -7.92 -16.88
CA MET A 226 23.65 -8.51 -17.68
C MET A 226 24.07 -8.68 -19.15
N HIS A 227 24.62 -7.61 -19.73
CA HIS A 227 25.12 -7.60 -21.10
C HIS A 227 26.21 -8.65 -21.31
N TYR A 228 27.15 -8.79 -20.38
CA TYR A 228 28.18 -9.84 -20.40
C TYR A 228 27.60 -11.26 -20.31
N LEU A 229 26.62 -11.49 -19.44
CA LEU A 229 26.01 -12.82 -19.29
C LEU A 229 25.21 -13.24 -20.54
N ILE A 230 24.67 -12.27 -21.29
CA ILE A 230 23.95 -12.54 -22.53
C ILE A 230 24.91 -12.65 -23.73
N HIS A 231 25.89 -11.74 -23.86
CA HIS A 231 26.70 -11.57 -25.09
C HIS A 231 28.17 -11.92 -24.97
N GLY A 232 28.69 -11.97 -23.75
CA GLY A 232 30.09 -12.17 -23.44
C GLY A 232 30.57 -13.59 -23.70
N LYS A 233 31.66 -13.96 -23.02
CA LYS A 233 32.29 -15.27 -23.21
C LYS A 233 31.37 -16.38 -22.67
N GLY A 234 30.89 -17.22 -23.59
CA GLY A 234 29.88 -18.23 -23.28
C GLY A 234 28.53 -17.62 -22.91
N GLY A 235 28.11 -16.56 -23.62
CA GLY A 235 26.80 -15.93 -23.50
C GLY A 235 25.63 -16.88 -23.77
N ASN A 236 24.40 -16.35 -23.73
CA ASN A 236 23.15 -17.12 -23.62
C ASN A 236 23.00 -17.88 -22.27
N ARG A 237 23.38 -17.23 -21.16
CA ARG A 237 23.38 -17.82 -19.81
C ARG A 237 22.02 -17.77 -19.10
N ALA A 238 20.92 -17.84 -19.84
CA ALA A 238 19.57 -17.71 -19.28
C ALA A 238 19.26 -18.81 -18.24
N ASN A 239 19.74 -20.05 -18.48
CA ASN A 239 19.54 -21.16 -17.56
C ASN A 239 20.33 -20.98 -16.26
N GLU A 240 21.55 -20.47 -16.34
CA GLU A 240 22.41 -20.18 -15.20
C GLU A 240 21.85 -19.02 -14.37
N ILE A 241 21.36 -17.96 -15.02
CA ILE A 241 20.65 -16.88 -14.34
C ILE A 241 19.44 -17.42 -13.58
N ASN A 242 18.61 -18.25 -14.22
CA ASN A 242 17.47 -18.89 -13.56
C ASN A 242 17.90 -19.78 -12.38
N ALA A 243 18.98 -20.54 -12.53
CA ALA A 243 19.53 -21.36 -11.44
C ALA A 243 20.00 -20.50 -10.26
N TYR A 244 20.68 -19.37 -10.54
CA TYR A 244 21.09 -18.40 -9.53
C TYR A 244 19.89 -17.80 -8.80
N LEU A 245 18.90 -17.28 -9.51
CA LEU A 245 17.71 -16.67 -8.90
C LEU A 245 16.93 -17.68 -8.03
N ASN A 246 16.84 -18.93 -8.46
CA ASN A 246 16.22 -19.99 -7.68
C ASN A 246 16.99 -20.30 -6.39
N ALA A 247 18.33 -20.28 -6.42
CA ALA A 247 19.16 -20.49 -5.24
C ALA A 247 19.04 -19.31 -4.25
N ILE A 248 19.05 -18.07 -4.75
CA ILE A 248 18.78 -16.88 -3.92
C ILE A 248 17.40 -16.96 -3.28
N GLY A 249 16.37 -17.33 -4.04
CA GLY A 249 15.00 -17.50 -3.53
C GLY A 249 14.88 -18.57 -2.44
N LYS A 250 15.84 -19.50 -2.31
CA LYS A 250 15.94 -20.50 -1.24
C LYS A 250 16.76 -20.04 -0.03
N GLY A 251 17.34 -18.83 -0.08
CA GLY A 251 18.14 -18.26 0.99
C GLY A 251 19.64 -18.62 0.94
N GLU A 252 20.14 -19.14 -0.18
CA GLU A 252 21.59 -19.33 -0.35
C GLU A 252 22.32 -17.98 -0.41
N THR A 253 23.59 -17.96 0.02
CA THR A 253 24.41 -16.74 -0.09
C THR A 253 24.70 -16.43 -1.56
N PRO A 254 24.81 -15.14 -1.94
CA PRO A 254 25.07 -14.76 -3.33
C PRO A 254 26.31 -15.41 -3.92
N GLU A 255 27.39 -15.54 -3.16
CA GLU A 255 28.63 -16.15 -3.63
C GLU A 255 28.50 -17.66 -3.88
N ALA A 256 27.83 -18.39 -2.99
CA ALA A 256 27.60 -19.83 -3.16
C ALA A 256 26.70 -20.10 -4.37
N ALA A 257 25.57 -19.37 -4.46
CA ALA A 257 24.64 -19.44 -5.57
C ALA A 257 25.33 -19.10 -6.90
N PHE A 258 26.15 -18.04 -6.94
CA PHE A 258 26.85 -17.59 -8.14
C PHE A 258 27.86 -18.63 -8.62
N ARG A 259 28.66 -19.18 -7.71
CA ARG A 259 29.64 -20.24 -8.01
C ARG A 259 28.96 -21.49 -8.55
N ALA A 260 27.86 -21.89 -7.93
CA ALA A 260 27.09 -23.06 -8.33
C ALA A 260 26.44 -22.88 -9.72
N ALA A 261 25.87 -21.71 -9.99
CA ALA A 261 25.16 -21.41 -11.23
C ALA A 261 26.12 -21.14 -12.41
N PHE A 262 27.04 -20.20 -12.26
CA PHE A 262 27.88 -19.71 -13.35
C PHE A 262 29.20 -20.48 -13.51
N LYS A 263 29.49 -21.41 -12.59
CA LYS A 263 30.72 -22.24 -12.57
C LYS A 263 32.01 -21.42 -12.58
N THR A 264 31.99 -20.28 -11.89
CA THR A 264 33.13 -19.36 -11.77
C THR A 264 33.12 -18.66 -10.40
N SER A 265 34.22 -18.02 -10.01
CA SER A 265 34.29 -17.22 -8.78
C SER A 265 33.99 -15.74 -9.06
N PHE A 266 33.73 -14.98 -7.99
CA PHE A 266 33.60 -13.53 -8.10
C PHE A 266 34.86 -12.87 -8.65
N GLU A 267 36.04 -13.26 -8.16
CA GLU A 267 37.31 -12.67 -8.59
C GLU A 267 37.57 -12.88 -10.08
N GLU A 268 37.24 -14.06 -10.60
CA GLU A 268 37.41 -14.33 -12.02
C GLU A 268 36.36 -13.60 -12.87
N MET A 269 35.09 -13.59 -12.44
CA MET A 269 34.06 -12.80 -13.10
C MET A 269 34.39 -11.31 -13.14
N GLU A 270 34.92 -10.74 -12.05
CA GLU A 270 35.33 -9.34 -12.04
C GLU A 270 36.43 -9.03 -13.05
N LYS A 271 37.42 -9.92 -13.21
CA LYS A 271 38.46 -9.77 -14.23
C LYS A 271 37.86 -9.84 -15.63
N GLU A 272 36.94 -10.77 -15.85
CA GLU A 272 36.23 -10.91 -17.11
C GLU A 272 35.40 -9.66 -17.44
N LEU A 273 34.64 -9.15 -16.47
CA LEU A 273 33.81 -7.96 -16.62
C LEU A 273 34.65 -6.69 -16.85
N ARG A 274 35.76 -6.52 -16.12
CA ARG A 274 36.71 -5.41 -16.36
C ARG A 274 37.27 -5.45 -17.79
N ARG A 275 37.65 -6.65 -18.26
CA ARG A 275 38.11 -6.83 -19.64
C ARG A 275 37.00 -6.51 -20.63
N TYR A 276 35.76 -6.94 -20.34
CA TYR A 276 34.60 -6.71 -21.20
C TYR A 276 34.29 -5.22 -21.36
N VAL A 277 34.20 -4.47 -20.26
CA VAL A 277 33.99 -3.01 -20.25
C VAL A 277 35.11 -2.24 -20.96
N GLY A 278 36.33 -2.78 -20.95
CA GLY A 278 37.49 -2.18 -21.64
C GLY A 278 37.52 -2.44 -23.16
N GLN A 279 36.56 -3.17 -23.72
CA GLN A 279 36.55 -3.46 -25.16
C GLN A 279 36.14 -2.23 -25.97
N SER A 280 36.67 -2.16 -27.20
CA SER A 280 36.34 -1.14 -28.19
C SER A 280 35.16 -1.53 -29.09
N THR A 281 34.77 -2.81 -29.11
CA THR A 281 33.64 -3.32 -29.89
C THR A 281 32.87 -4.34 -29.08
N TYR A 282 31.56 -4.37 -29.30
CA TYR A 282 30.63 -5.24 -28.58
C TYR A 282 29.68 -5.91 -29.56
N LYS A 283 29.18 -7.08 -29.20
CA LYS A 283 28.15 -7.76 -29.97
C LYS A 283 26.80 -7.11 -29.64
N GLY A 284 26.09 -6.68 -30.68
CA GLY A 284 24.67 -6.36 -30.59
C GLY A 284 23.83 -7.61 -30.82
N PHE A 285 22.59 -7.60 -30.35
CA PHE A 285 21.63 -8.67 -30.61
C PHE A 285 20.58 -8.17 -31.59
N GLN A 286 20.55 -8.80 -32.77
CA GLN A 286 19.53 -8.54 -33.76
C GLN A 286 18.77 -9.82 -34.06
N ILE A 287 17.45 -9.78 -33.90
CA ILE A 287 16.56 -10.87 -34.27
C ILE A 287 15.69 -10.39 -35.43
N THR A 288 15.59 -11.20 -36.47
CA THR A 288 14.55 -11.02 -37.51
C THR A 288 13.47 -12.07 -37.28
N PHE A 289 12.27 -11.62 -36.94
CA PHE A 289 11.13 -12.52 -36.75
C PHE A 289 10.64 -13.08 -38.09
N LYS A 290 10.05 -14.28 -38.04
CA LYS A 290 9.49 -14.94 -39.25
C LYS A 290 8.35 -14.13 -39.87
N ASN A 291 7.54 -13.51 -39.03
CA ASN A 291 6.41 -12.67 -39.43
C ASN A 291 6.62 -11.27 -38.86
N LYS A 292 6.04 -10.26 -39.52
CA LYS A 292 5.98 -8.91 -38.98
C LYS A 292 5.11 -8.90 -37.72
N LEU A 293 5.53 -8.16 -36.72
CA LEU A 293 4.84 -7.87 -35.48
C LEU A 293 3.89 -6.68 -35.70
N VAL A 294 2.82 -6.92 -36.47
CA VAL A 294 1.79 -5.91 -36.78
C VAL A 294 0.62 -6.09 -35.82
N PHE A 295 0.25 -5.02 -35.13
CA PHE A 295 -0.86 -5.03 -34.16
C PHE A 295 -1.93 -3.97 -34.47
N ASP A 296 -1.68 -3.06 -35.41
CA ASP A 296 -2.61 -1.95 -35.70
C ASP A 296 -4.00 -2.44 -36.14
N ASP A 297 -4.04 -3.51 -36.94
CA ASP A 297 -5.28 -4.12 -37.41
C ASP A 297 -6.13 -4.73 -36.28
N GLU A 298 -5.50 -5.09 -35.15
CA GLU A 298 -6.19 -5.63 -33.97
C GLU A 298 -6.69 -4.53 -33.03
N ILE A 299 -6.18 -3.30 -33.19
CA ILE A 299 -6.51 -2.17 -32.33
C ILE A 299 -7.87 -1.59 -32.71
N LYS A 300 -8.81 -1.65 -31.75
CA LYS A 300 -10.14 -1.07 -31.89
C LYS A 300 -10.16 0.30 -31.24
N THR A 301 -10.60 1.32 -31.97
CA THR A 301 -10.70 2.70 -31.52
C THR A 301 -12.16 3.15 -31.46
N GLU A 302 -12.48 3.99 -30.47
CA GLU A 302 -13.79 4.59 -30.31
C GLU A 302 -13.67 6.02 -29.73
N PRO A 303 -14.58 6.94 -30.10
CA PRO A 303 -14.65 8.25 -29.43
C PRO A 303 -14.92 8.08 -27.93
N MET A 304 -14.25 8.88 -27.11
CA MET A 304 -14.42 8.87 -25.66
C MET A 304 -14.99 10.21 -25.18
N SER A 305 -15.96 10.17 -24.26
CA SER A 305 -16.50 11.38 -23.66
C SER A 305 -15.45 12.05 -22.77
N LEU A 306 -15.50 13.39 -22.66
CA LEU A 306 -14.66 14.12 -21.72
C LEU A 306 -14.94 13.70 -20.27
N ALA A 307 -16.17 13.34 -19.96
CA ALA A 307 -16.55 12.84 -18.64
C ALA A 307 -15.84 11.52 -18.30
N ALA A 308 -15.81 10.57 -19.23
CA ALA A 308 -15.06 9.33 -19.06
C ALA A 308 -13.55 9.62 -18.94
N ALA A 309 -12.98 10.49 -19.78
CA ALA A 309 -11.57 10.86 -19.70
C ALA A 309 -11.20 11.46 -18.33
N ASN A 310 -12.04 12.38 -17.82
CA ASN A 310 -11.88 12.99 -16.51
C ASN A 310 -11.93 11.97 -15.36
N ALA A 311 -12.71 10.89 -15.49
CA ALA A 311 -12.71 9.80 -14.50
C ALA A 311 -11.33 9.12 -14.39
N TYR A 312 -10.71 8.80 -15.53
CA TYR A 312 -9.36 8.21 -15.56
C TYR A 312 -8.27 9.18 -15.09
N LEU A 313 -8.35 10.45 -15.49
CA LEU A 313 -7.40 11.48 -15.04
C LEU A 313 -7.51 11.71 -13.53
N GLY A 314 -8.72 11.69 -12.98
CA GLY A 314 -8.96 11.72 -11.54
C GLY A 314 -8.38 10.49 -10.82
N ASP A 315 -8.56 9.29 -11.38
CA ASP A 315 -8.00 8.05 -10.81
C ASP A 315 -6.47 8.03 -10.82
N LEU A 316 -5.85 8.54 -11.89
CA LEU A 316 -4.39 8.74 -11.97
C LEU A 316 -3.91 9.70 -10.87
N LEU A 317 -4.52 10.88 -10.76
CA LEU A 317 -4.15 11.90 -9.78
C LEU A 317 -4.32 11.39 -8.34
N LEU A 318 -5.39 10.65 -8.06
CA LEU A 318 -5.59 10.01 -6.77
C LEU A 318 -4.47 9.01 -6.49
N GLY A 319 -4.08 8.21 -7.49
CA GLY A 319 -2.93 7.31 -7.41
C GLY A 319 -1.63 8.00 -7.00
N SER A 320 -1.41 9.22 -7.49
CA SER A 320 -0.25 10.06 -7.15
C SER A 320 -0.38 10.86 -5.85
N GLY A 321 -1.43 10.62 -5.05
CA GLY A 321 -1.65 11.32 -3.78
C GLY A 321 -2.22 12.73 -3.91
N ARG A 322 -2.56 13.19 -5.12
CA ARG A 322 -3.06 14.55 -5.40
C ARG A 322 -4.59 14.59 -5.29
N ILE A 323 -5.07 14.44 -4.05
CA ILE A 323 -6.49 14.19 -3.74
C ILE A 323 -7.38 15.33 -4.24
N GLU A 324 -7.03 16.58 -3.98
CA GLU A 324 -7.88 17.74 -4.34
C GLU A 324 -8.03 17.88 -5.85
N GLU A 325 -6.94 17.68 -6.59
CA GLU A 325 -6.95 17.73 -8.06
C GLU A 325 -7.72 16.54 -8.66
N ALA A 326 -7.60 15.36 -8.03
CA ALA A 326 -8.41 14.21 -8.40
C ALA A 326 -9.90 14.51 -8.22
N GLU A 327 -10.31 15.05 -7.06
CA GLU A 327 -11.70 15.40 -6.79
C GLU A 327 -12.26 16.41 -7.79
N ALA A 328 -11.47 17.39 -8.22
CA ALA A 328 -11.88 18.34 -9.25
C ALA A 328 -12.21 17.65 -10.58
N ARG A 329 -11.35 16.75 -11.05
CA ARG A 329 -11.60 15.97 -12.28
C ARG A 329 -12.79 15.04 -12.15
N LEU A 330 -12.91 14.35 -11.02
CA LEU A 330 -14.02 13.45 -10.76
C LEU A 330 -15.35 14.22 -10.67
N ALA A 331 -15.35 15.43 -10.11
CA ALA A 331 -16.53 16.29 -10.09
C ALA A 331 -16.95 16.75 -11.51
N GLU A 332 -15.99 17.13 -12.37
CA GLU A 332 -16.28 17.42 -13.78
C GLU A 332 -16.89 16.21 -14.52
N SER A 333 -16.38 15.01 -14.24
CA SER A 333 -16.95 13.77 -14.78
C SER A 333 -18.39 13.55 -14.31
N LEU A 334 -18.63 13.61 -12.99
CA LEU A 334 -19.94 13.36 -12.38
C LEU A 334 -20.97 14.46 -12.66
N ALA A 335 -20.54 15.68 -13.01
CA ALA A 335 -21.45 16.74 -13.46
C ALA A 335 -22.05 16.44 -14.83
N ALA A 336 -21.32 15.74 -15.70
CA ALA A 336 -21.77 15.35 -17.04
C ALA A 336 -22.43 13.96 -17.05
N GLU A 337 -21.89 13.02 -16.27
CA GLU A 337 -22.35 11.63 -16.18
C GLU A 337 -22.47 11.22 -14.70
N THR A 338 -23.62 11.47 -14.08
CA THR A 338 -23.84 11.27 -12.63
C THR A 338 -23.60 9.83 -12.16
N ASP A 339 -23.85 8.86 -13.03
CA ASP A 339 -23.73 7.43 -12.75
C ASP A 339 -22.42 6.83 -13.30
N ASN A 340 -21.44 7.65 -13.70
CA ASN A 340 -20.15 7.17 -14.17
C ASN A 340 -19.48 6.30 -13.09
N ILE A 341 -19.29 5.02 -13.39
CA ILE A 341 -18.88 3.99 -12.42
C ILE A 341 -17.48 4.26 -11.89
N LEU A 342 -16.53 4.58 -12.78
CA LEU A 342 -15.15 4.87 -12.39
C LEU A 342 -15.10 6.14 -11.55
N ALA A 343 -15.77 7.22 -11.98
CA ALA A 343 -15.76 8.48 -11.25
C ALA A 343 -16.38 8.35 -9.85
N ASN A 344 -17.52 7.67 -9.71
CA ASN A 344 -18.12 7.39 -8.41
C ASN A 344 -17.21 6.50 -7.55
N SER A 345 -16.66 5.42 -8.13
CA SER A 345 -15.76 4.52 -7.40
C SER A 345 -14.51 5.22 -6.88
N THR A 346 -13.87 6.02 -7.73
CA THR A 346 -12.64 6.76 -7.41
C THR A 346 -12.92 7.94 -6.48
N MET A 347 -14.05 8.64 -6.61
CA MET A 347 -14.48 9.66 -5.65
C MET A 347 -14.71 9.05 -4.26
N GLY A 348 -15.29 7.84 -4.19
CA GLY A 348 -15.43 7.11 -2.93
C GLY A 348 -14.07 6.86 -2.26
N MET A 349 -13.06 6.46 -3.04
CA MET A 349 -11.70 6.27 -2.54
C MET A 349 -11.02 7.59 -2.12
N ALA A 350 -11.26 8.70 -2.84
CA ALA A 350 -10.77 10.02 -2.44
C ALA A 350 -11.35 10.44 -1.07
N LYS A 351 -12.67 10.30 -0.89
CA LYS A 351 -13.33 10.57 0.40
C LYS A 351 -12.84 9.66 1.52
N MET A 352 -12.53 8.40 1.23
CA MET A 352 -11.93 7.49 2.21
C MET A 352 -10.56 7.98 2.67
N ARG A 353 -9.69 8.45 1.76
CA ARG A 353 -8.37 9.01 2.14
C ARG A 353 -8.50 10.28 2.99
N GLN A 354 -9.58 11.03 2.82
CA GLN A 354 -9.94 12.16 3.69
C GLN A 354 -10.63 11.75 5.01
N ARG A 355 -10.72 10.44 5.32
CA ARG A 355 -11.49 9.85 6.44
C ARG A 355 -12.99 10.19 6.45
N LYS A 356 -13.56 10.61 5.32
CA LYS A 356 -15.00 10.86 5.13
C LYS A 356 -15.70 9.57 4.71
N PHE A 357 -15.78 8.60 5.61
CA PHE A 357 -16.28 7.25 5.31
C PHE A 357 -17.74 7.21 4.88
N ALA A 358 -18.60 8.08 5.43
CA ALA A 358 -20.01 8.17 5.03
C ALA A 358 -20.15 8.58 3.55
N ASP A 359 -19.45 9.64 3.13
CA ASP A 359 -19.42 10.09 1.74
C ASP A 359 -18.82 9.01 0.82
N ALA A 360 -17.72 8.40 1.27
CA ALA A 360 -17.04 7.33 0.53
C ALA A 360 -18.00 6.18 0.18
N LYS A 361 -18.74 5.68 1.19
CA LYS A 361 -19.77 4.66 1.00
C LYS A 361 -20.87 5.14 0.06
N GLY A 362 -21.33 6.38 0.20
CA GLY A 362 -22.36 6.96 -0.66
C GLY A 362 -22.01 6.92 -2.15
N PHE A 363 -20.78 7.29 -2.52
CA PHE A 363 -20.31 7.22 -3.90
C PHE A 363 -20.14 5.77 -4.38
N LEU A 364 -19.56 4.89 -3.57
CA LEU A 364 -19.36 3.49 -3.94
C LEU A 364 -20.68 2.72 -4.09
N GLU A 365 -21.71 3.07 -3.32
CA GLU A 365 -23.05 2.51 -3.49
C GLU A 365 -23.69 2.89 -4.83
N LYS A 366 -23.48 4.13 -5.30
CA LYS A 366 -23.93 4.53 -6.65
C LYS A 366 -23.25 3.67 -7.72
N ALA A 367 -21.92 3.52 -7.64
CA ALA A 367 -21.17 2.69 -8.57
C ALA A 367 -21.63 1.21 -8.55
N ARG A 368 -21.97 0.67 -7.37
CA ARG A 368 -22.36 -0.74 -7.18
C ARG A 368 -23.75 -1.07 -7.74
N ARG A 369 -24.61 -0.07 -7.94
CA ARG A 369 -25.95 -0.27 -8.52
C ARG A 369 -25.92 -0.51 -10.02
N ALA A 370 -24.83 -0.16 -10.70
CA ALA A 370 -24.70 -0.42 -12.12
C ALA A 370 -24.58 -1.92 -12.39
N GLU A 371 -25.31 -2.43 -13.39
CA GLU A 371 -25.22 -3.85 -13.80
C GLU A 371 -23.81 -4.23 -14.27
N THR A 372 -23.06 -3.25 -14.78
CA THR A 372 -21.68 -3.39 -15.24
C THR A 372 -20.64 -3.12 -14.15
N ALA A 373 -21.05 -3.05 -12.87
CA ALA A 373 -20.13 -2.89 -11.76
C ALA A 373 -19.12 -4.05 -11.69
N GLY A 374 -17.87 -3.75 -12.03
CA GLY A 374 -16.80 -4.74 -12.01
C GLY A 374 -16.27 -5.07 -10.61
N HIS A 375 -15.34 -6.03 -10.56
CA HIS A 375 -14.70 -6.48 -9.32
C HIS A 375 -14.14 -5.34 -8.46
N LEU A 376 -13.53 -4.31 -9.06
CA LEU A 376 -12.93 -3.18 -8.34
C LEU A 376 -13.95 -2.38 -7.52
N VAL A 377 -15.19 -2.24 -7.98
CA VAL A 377 -16.24 -1.51 -7.23
C VAL A 377 -16.56 -2.26 -5.94
N HIS A 378 -16.75 -3.58 -6.05
CA HIS A 378 -17.03 -4.46 -4.91
C HIS A 378 -15.85 -4.52 -3.93
N TYR A 379 -14.62 -4.62 -4.45
CA TYR A 379 -13.42 -4.57 -3.63
C TYR A 379 -13.26 -3.22 -2.91
N ARG A 380 -13.36 -2.09 -3.62
CA ARG A 380 -13.22 -0.75 -3.03
C ARG A 380 -14.28 -0.49 -1.96
N TYR A 381 -15.52 -0.94 -2.16
CA TYR A 381 -16.56 -0.88 -1.14
C TYR A 381 -16.20 -1.68 0.11
N ALA A 382 -15.76 -2.93 -0.06
CA ALA A 382 -15.26 -3.76 1.05
C ALA A 382 -14.05 -3.13 1.76
N TYR A 383 -13.14 -2.52 0.99
CA TYR A 383 -11.97 -1.85 1.50
C TYR A 383 -12.34 -0.64 2.35
N VAL A 384 -13.26 0.21 1.89
CA VAL A 384 -13.75 1.37 2.67
C VAL A 384 -14.38 0.92 3.99
N LEU A 385 -15.21 -0.13 3.98
CA LEU A 385 -15.78 -0.70 5.21
C LEU A 385 -14.70 -1.25 6.15
N SER A 386 -13.65 -1.88 5.59
CA SER A 386 -12.50 -2.33 6.38
C SER A 386 -11.76 -1.16 7.02
N ARG A 387 -11.54 -0.06 6.27
CA ARG A 387 -10.84 1.14 6.75
C ARG A 387 -11.66 1.96 7.74
N GLU A 388 -12.98 1.93 7.67
CA GLU A 388 -13.85 2.63 8.62
C GLU A 388 -13.69 2.09 10.06
N ALA A 389 -13.33 0.80 10.21
CA ALA A 389 -13.05 0.19 11.51
C ALA A 389 -11.65 0.54 12.07
N MET A 390 -10.87 1.34 11.34
CA MET A 390 -9.51 1.71 11.72
C MET A 390 -9.51 2.92 12.65
N ASP A 391 -8.73 2.84 13.72
CA ASP A 391 -8.55 3.93 14.68
C ASP A 391 -7.68 5.08 14.12
N GLY A 392 -7.33 6.06 14.97
CA GLY A 392 -6.45 7.17 14.61
C GLY A 392 -5.01 6.74 14.27
N ASN A 393 -4.62 5.53 14.67
CA ASN A 393 -3.26 5.04 14.71
C ASN A 393 -3.00 3.93 13.67
N GLY A 394 -3.98 3.65 12.80
CA GLY A 394 -3.85 2.65 11.74
C GLY A 394 -4.24 1.24 12.15
N TRP A 395 -4.82 1.03 13.32
CA TRP A 395 -5.14 -0.29 13.84
C TRP A 395 -6.59 -0.66 13.64
N VAL A 396 -6.82 -1.95 13.42
CA VAL A 396 -8.15 -2.55 13.49
C VAL A 396 -8.17 -3.57 14.60
N ALA A 397 -8.91 -3.30 15.67
CA ALA A 397 -9.05 -4.22 16.80
C ALA A 397 -10.13 -5.29 16.55
N ASN A 398 -11.26 -4.90 15.94
CA ASN A 398 -12.36 -5.81 15.63
C ASN A 398 -13.29 -5.23 14.54
N TYR A 399 -14.09 -6.10 13.94
CA TYR A 399 -15.23 -5.74 13.09
C TYR A 399 -16.53 -6.15 13.76
N SER A 400 -17.60 -5.35 13.62
CA SER A 400 -18.94 -5.83 13.96
C SER A 400 -19.33 -7.01 13.05
N ASP A 401 -20.24 -7.87 13.52
CA ASP A 401 -20.70 -9.02 12.73
C ASP A 401 -21.33 -8.60 11.40
N GLU A 402 -22.09 -7.51 11.42
CA GLU A 402 -22.69 -6.93 10.23
C GLU A 402 -21.64 -6.41 9.23
N ALA A 403 -20.63 -5.67 9.72
CA ALA A 403 -19.56 -5.16 8.87
C ALA A 403 -18.76 -6.31 8.26
N ALA A 404 -18.37 -7.30 9.07
CA ALA A 404 -17.62 -8.47 8.61
C ALA A 404 -18.38 -9.27 7.55
N ARG A 405 -19.67 -9.52 7.76
CA ARG A 405 -20.55 -10.20 6.79
C ARG A 405 -20.63 -9.42 5.48
N THR A 406 -20.87 -8.10 5.55
CA THR A 406 -21.00 -7.23 4.37
C THR A 406 -19.70 -7.13 3.58
N ILE A 407 -18.55 -7.05 4.26
CA ILE A 407 -17.22 -7.06 3.65
C ILE A 407 -17.00 -8.41 2.94
N ARG A 408 -17.24 -9.54 3.60
CA ARG A 408 -17.08 -10.89 3.01
C ARG A 408 -17.96 -11.09 1.79
N GLU A 409 -19.23 -10.70 1.85
CA GLU A 409 -20.16 -10.78 0.71
C GLU A 409 -19.67 -9.94 -0.49
N SER A 410 -19.21 -8.72 -0.23
CA SER A 410 -18.68 -7.84 -1.26
C SER A 410 -17.41 -8.41 -1.90
N LEU A 411 -16.51 -8.98 -1.11
CA LEU A 411 -15.28 -9.60 -1.62
C LEU A 411 -15.55 -10.88 -2.42
N ARG A 412 -16.53 -11.69 -2.02
CA ARG A 412 -16.95 -12.85 -2.82
C ARG A 412 -17.50 -12.43 -4.19
N LYS A 413 -18.24 -11.32 -4.27
CA LYS A 413 -18.66 -10.74 -5.56
C LYS A 413 -17.46 -10.24 -6.38
N ALA A 414 -16.50 -9.59 -5.74
CA ALA A 414 -15.27 -9.16 -6.41
C ALA A 414 -14.49 -10.34 -6.99
N ILE A 415 -14.33 -11.43 -6.22
CA ILE A 415 -13.66 -12.67 -6.66
C ILE A 415 -14.43 -13.34 -7.79
N ALA A 416 -15.76 -13.41 -7.70
CA ALA A 416 -16.58 -13.98 -8.77
C ALA A 416 -16.44 -13.20 -10.09
N ALA A 417 -16.32 -11.87 -10.01
CA ALA A 417 -16.14 -11.00 -11.17
C ALA A 417 -14.69 -11.01 -11.73
N ASN A 418 -13.68 -11.17 -10.88
CA ASN A 418 -12.28 -11.35 -11.30
C ASN A 418 -11.52 -12.27 -10.32
N PRO A 419 -11.45 -13.58 -10.60
CA PRO A 419 -10.73 -14.53 -9.75
C PRO A 419 -9.22 -14.33 -9.69
N ASN A 420 -8.65 -13.49 -10.57
CA ASN A 420 -7.21 -13.24 -10.66
C ASN A 420 -6.76 -11.97 -9.91
N PHE A 421 -7.66 -11.32 -9.17
CA PHE A 421 -7.36 -10.11 -8.40
C PHE A 421 -6.97 -10.45 -6.94
N PRO A 422 -5.66 -10.50 -6.59
CA PRO A 422 -5.18 -11.01 -5.31
C PRO A 422 -5.63 -10.22 -4.09
N GLU A 423 -5.88 -8.92 -4.23
CA GLU A 423 -6.23 -7.99 -3.17
C GLU A 423 -7.55 -8.39 -2.49
N SER A 424 -8.49 -8.99 -3.26
CA SER A 424 -9.76 -9.47 -2.70
C SER A 424 -9.57 -10.65 -1.75
N TYR A 425 -8.67 -11.58 -2.11
CA TYR A 425 -8.30 -12.71 -1.25
C TYR A 425 -7.53 -12.25 -0.02
N SER A 426 -6.61 -11.30 -0.20
CA SER A 426 -5.84 -10.73 0.90
C SER A 426 -6.72 -10.01 1.91
N LEU A 427 -7.70 -9.23 1.44
CA LEU A 427 -8.62 -8.54 2.34
C LEU A 427 -9.52 -9.53 3.08
N LEU A 428 -10.01 -10.60 2.44
CA LEU A 428 -10.74 -11.67 3.13
C LEU A 428 -9.93 -12.29 4.27
N ALA A 429 -8.67 -12.64 3.97
CA ALA A 429 -7.74 -13.19 4.93
C ALA A 429 -7.46 -12.21 6.09
N PHE A 430 -7.35 -10.91 5.79
CA PHE A 430 -7.20 -9.87 6.80
C PHE A 430 -8.43 -9.77 7.73
N ILE A 431 -9.65 -9.85 7.21
CA ILE A 431 -10.87 -9.85 8.05
C ILE A 431 -10.87 -11.06 9.01
N ALA A 432 -10.54 -12.25 8.52
CA ALA A 432 -10.43 -13.46 9.33
C ALA A 432 -9.33 -13.36 10.40
N LEU A 433 -8.18 -12.76 10.05
CA LEU A 433 -7.10 -12.50 10.99
C LEU A 433 -7.53 -11.59 12.15
N VAL A 434 -8.24 -10.51 11.85
CA VAL A 434 -8.75 -9.58 12.88
C VAL A 434 -9.79 -10.28 13.77
N ARG A 435 -10.77 -10.93 13.16
CA ARG A 435 -11.89 -11.59 13.86
C ARG A 435 -11.52 -12.90 14.55
N ASN A 436 -10.37 -13.47 14.23
CA ASN A 436 -9.94 -14.78 14.69
C ASN A 436 -10.98 -15.88 14.40
N ASP A 437 -11.57 -15.86 13.21
CA ASP A 437 -12.51 -16.85 12.70
C ASP A 437 -12.05 -17.34 11.32
N GLU A 438 -12.60 -18.46 10.83
CA GLU A 438 -12.34 -18.97 9.47
C GLU A 438 -10.84 -19.12 9.11
N ILE A 439 -9.95 -19.34 10.10
CA ILE A 439 -8.48 -19.24 9.93
C ILE A 439 -7.93 -20.18 8.85
N ASP A 440 -8.40 -21.42 8.78
CA ASP A 440 -7.93 -22.37 7.77
C ASP A 440 -8.34 -21.97 6.35
N ASP A 441 -9.58 -21.46 6.17
CA ASP A 441 -10.01 -20.91 4.88
C ASP A 441 -9.18 -19.68 4.52
N ALA A 442 -8.97 -18.76 5.48
CA ALA A 442 -8.16 -17.56 5.29
C ALA A 442 -6.71 -17.86 4.88
N ILE A 443 -6.10 -18.91 5.42
CA ILE A 443 -4.78 -19.40 4.98
C ILE A 443 -4.84 -19.86 3.51
N GLY A 444 -5.91 -20.52 3.10
CA GLY A 444 -6.18 -20.86 1.70
C GLY A 444 -6.32 -19.63 0.79
N GLN A 445 -7.08 -18.62 1.24
CA GLN A 445 -7.29 -17.37 0.50
C GLN A 445 -5.97 -16.61 0.32
N ILE A 446 -5.20 -16.39 1.40
CA ILE A 446 -3.92 -15.64 1.30
C ILE A 446 -2.86 -16.40 0.50
N ARG A 447 -2.86 -17.74 0.52
CA ARG A 447 -2.00 -18.55 -0.38
C ARG A 447 -2.39 -18.38 -1.84
N THR A 448 -3.68 -18.20 -2.14
CA THR A 448 -4.14 -17.85 -3.48
C THR A 448 -3.65 -16.46 -3.88
N ALA A 449 -3.73 -15.47 -2.99
CA ALA A 449 -3.18 -14.13 -3.21
C ALA A 449 -1.67 -14.19 -3.52
N LEU A 450 -0.89 -14.94 -2.73
CA LEU A 450 0.55 -15.14 -2.94
C LEU A 450 0.89 -15.91 -4.22
N ARG A 451 0.00 -16.80 -4.68
CA ARG A 451 0.18 -17.48 -5.98
C ARG A 451 -0.03 -16.52 -7.15
N LEU A 452 -0.98 -15.59 -7.02
CA LEU A 452 -1.29 -14.56 -8.03
C LEU A 452 -0.27 -13.42 -8.03
N SER A 453 0.25 -13.04 -6.85
CA SER A 453 1.29 -12.04 -6.66
C SER A 453 2.42 -12.59 -5.79
N PRO A 454 3.34 -13.39 -6.35
CA PRO A 454 4.49 -13.95 -5.63
C PRO A 454 5.30 -12.85 -4.92
N GLY A 455 5.91 -13.18 -3.77
CA GLY A 455 6.80 -12.27 -3.05
C GLY A 455 6.16 -10.98 -2.51
N ASN A 456 4.83 -10.84 -2.53
CA ASN A 456 4.15 -9.72 -1.90
C ASN A 456 4.30 -9.81 -0.37
N GLU A 457 5.06 -8.87 0.18
CA GLU A 457 5.47 -8.86 1.59
C GLU A 457 4.28 -8.67 2.54
N ASN A 458 3.31 -7.83 2.16
CA ASN A 458 2.10 -7.64 2.95
C ASN A 458 1.29 -8.95 3.05
N TYR A 459 1.20 -9.70 1.96
CA TYR A 459 0.49 -10.98 1.95
C TYR A 459 1.22 -12.05 2.77
N MET A 460 2.56 -12.03 2.76
CA MET A 460 3.37 -12.88 3.64
C MET A 460 3.16 -12.54 5.12
N LEU A 461 3.02 -11.26 5.47
CA LEU A 461 2.73 -10.83 6.85
C LEU A 461 1.32 -11.21 7.30
N HIS A 462 0.31 -11.10 6.43
CA HIS A 462 -1.04 -11.62 6.73
C HIS A 462 -1.01 -13.13 6.98
N LEU A 463 -0.29 -13.89 6.14
CA LEU A 463 -0.10 -15.33 6.33
C LEU A 463 0.61 -15.65 7.66
N ALA A 464 1.68 -14.91 8.00
CA ALA A 464 2.37 -15.06 9.27
C ALA A 464 1.43 -14.82 10.47
N GLY A 465 0.61 -13.76 10.42
CA GLY A 465 -0.40 -13.48 11.44
C GLY A 465 -1.42 -14.61 11.58
N LEU A 466 -1.90 -15.18 10.47
CA LEU A 466 -2.84 -16.31 10.47
C LEU A 466 -2.22 -17.59 11.06
N HIS A 467 -0.97 -17.91 10.74
CA HIS A 467 -0.26 -19.01 11.39
C HIS A 467 -0.09 -18.77 12.91
N GLY A 468 0.15 -17.52 13.32
CA GLY A 468 0.15 -17.13 14.74
C GLY A 468 -1.19 -17.40 15.42
N ARG A 469 -2.33 -17.06 14.77
CA ARG A 469 -3.68 -17.37 15.26
C ARG A 469 -3.94 -18.88 15.33
N LYS A 470 -3.40 -19.64 14.38
CA LYS A 470 -3.43 -21.11 14.36
C LYS A 470 -2.53 -21.77 15.40
N ARG A 471 -1.74 -20.99 16.17
CA ARG A 471 -0.70 -21.46 17.12
C ARG A 471 0.45 -22.22 16.44
N ASP A 472 0.64 -22.01 15.14
CA ASP A 472 1.79 -22.47 14.38
C ASP A 472 2.88 -21.38 14.43
N PHE A 473 3.47 -21.23 15.62
CA PHE A 473 4.36 -20.11 15.94
C PHE A 473 5.67 -20.15 15.16
N ASP A 474 6.17 -21.35 14.85
CA ASP A 474 7.43 -21.53 14.12
C ASP A 474 7.29 -21.02 12.69
N GLU A 475 6.23 -21.41 11.98
CA GLU A 475 5.97 -20.94 10.62
C GLU A 475 5.65 -19.43 10.59
N ALA A 476 4.89 -18.95 11.57
CA ALA A 476 4.58 -17.54 11.71
C ALA A 476 5.85 -16.67 11.85
N LYS A 477 6.78 -17.07 12.74
CA LYS A 477 8.06 -16.38 12.91
C LYS A 477 8.92 -16.48 11.65
N ARG A 478 9.05 -17.67 11.06
CA ARG A 478 9.84 -17.88 9.85
C ARG A 478 9.42 -16.95 8.70
N LEU A 479 8.11 -16.80 8.49
CA LEU A 479 7.56 -15.91 7.46
C LEU A 479 7.83 -14.44 7.77
N ALA A 480 7.53 -13.98 8.99
CA ALA A 480 7.70 -12.58 9.37
C ALA A 480 9.18 -12.16 9.45
N GLU A 481 10.07 -13.04 9.91
CA GLU A 481 11.53 -12.82 9.86
C GLU A 481 12.05 -12.73 8.43
N GLY A 482 11.52 -13.58 7.54
CA GLY A 482 11.83 -13.52 6.11
C GLY A 482 11.54 -12.13 5.54
N VAL A 483 10.32 -11.62 5.77
CA VAL A 483 9.94 -10.27 5.35
C VAL A 483 10.81 -9.21 6.03
N TYR A 484 11.03 -9.29 7.35
CA TYR A 484 11.86 -8.32 8.07
C TYR A 484 13.27 -8.19 7.48
N LYS A 485 13.86 -9.30 7.01
CA LYS A 485 15.21 -9.33 6.43
C LYS A 485 15.26 -8.83 4.99
N THR A 486 14.20 -9.02 4.20
CA THR A 486 14.19 -8.67 2.76
C THR A 486 13.47 -7.36 2.45
N ALA A 487 12.64 -6.86 3.37
CA ALA A 487 11.82 -5.68 3.15
C ALA A 487 12.68 -4.44 2.90
N GLN A 488 12.42 -3.83 1.75
CA GLN A 488 13.06 -2.59 1.30
C GLN A 488 12.35 -1.35 1.88
N ASP A 489 11.02 -1.45 2.04
CA ASP A 489 10.19 -0.42 2.64
C ASP A 489 10.31 -0.46 4.17
N PRO A 490 10.78 0.62 4.83
CA PRO A 490 10.84 0.71 6.29
C PRO A 490 9.50 0.41 6.97
N ASN A 491 8.38 0.81 6.38
CA ASN A 491 7.04 0.57 6.92
C ASN A 491 6.67 -0.92 6.87
N VAL A 492 7.09 -1.64 5.82
CA VAL A 492 6.94 -3.11 5.75
C VAL A 492 7.81 -3.78 6.82
N ARG A 493 9.06 -3.34 6.98
CA ARG A 493 9.98 -3.90 7.98
C ARG A 493 9.45 -3.69 9.41
N THR A 494 8.92 -2.52 9.70
CA THR A 494 8.27 -2.21 10.98
C THR A 494 7.06 -3.11 11.22
N ARG A 495 6.18 -3.28 10.23
CA ARG A 495 5.04 -4.22 10.34
C ARG A 495 5.49 -5.66 10.58
N ALA A 496 6.55 -6.11 9.90
CA ALA A 496 7.11 -7.44 10.11
C ALA A 496 7.57 -7.65 11.55
N ARG A 497 8.23 -6.64 12.13
CA ARG A 497 8.60 -6.64 13.55
C ARG A 497 7.39 -6.68 14.47
N SER A 498 6.34 -5.90 14.20
CA SER A 498 5.09 -5.94 14.98
C SER A 498 4.44 -7.32 14.95
N VAL A 499 4.44 -7.99 13.79
CA VAL A 499 3.95 -9.37 13.67
C VAL A 499 4.81 -10.33 14.50
N LEU A 500 6.14 -10.22 14.45
CA LEU A 500 7.04 -11.06 15.26
C LEU A 500 6.81 -10.90 16.77
N GLN A 501 6.60 -9.67 17.23
CA GLN A 501 6.28 -9.39 18.62
C GLN A 501 4.94 -10.03 19.01
N ASN A 502 3.90 -9.83 18.20
CA ASN A 502 2.57 -10.40 18.43
C ASN A 502 2.60 -11.94 18.49
N VAL A 503 3.33 -12.58 17.57
CA VAL A 503 3.48 -14.05 17.55
C VAL A 503 4.22 -14.55 18.79
N SER A 504 5.27 -13.84 19.22
CA SER A 504 6.02 -14.19 20.42
C SER A 504 5.18 -14.05 21.69
N ASP A 505 4.33 -13.02 21.76
CA ASP A 505 3.38 -12.83 22.85
C ASP A 505 2.34 -13.95 22.90
N LEU A 506 1.74 -14.30 21.76
CA LEU A 506 0.79 -15.42 21.66
C LEU A 506 1.42 -16.76 22.06
N GLN A 507 2.69 -16.98 21.69
CA GLN A 507 3.42 -18.18 22.09
C GLN A 507 3.63 -18.23 23.60
N ARG A 508 4.13 -17.15 24.22
CA ARG A 508 4.33 -17.07 25.67
C ARG A 508 3.03 -17.34 26.43
N TYR A 509 1.93 -16.73 25.97
CA TYR A 509 0.60 -16.97 26.55
C TYR A 509 0.20 -18.45 26.43
N SER A 510 0.34 -19.03 25.23
CA SER A 510 0.05 -20.44 24.97
C SER A 510 0.86 -21.41 25.84
N GLU A 511 2.13 -21.10 26.08
CA GLU A 511 3.00 -21.89 26.97
C GLU A 511 2.57 -21.76 28.44
N ARG A 512 2.14 -20.57 28.88
CA ARG A 512 1.61 -20.33 30.22
C ARG A 512 0.32 -21.13 30.45
N GLU A 513 -0.64 -21.08 29.52
CA GLU A 513 -1.87 -21.88 29.58
C GLU A 513 -1.58 -23.37 29.76
N LYS A 514 -0.61 -23.91 29.02
CA LYS A 514 -0.21 -25.32 29.14
C LYS A 514 0.40 -25.64 30.51
N LYS A 515 1.21 -24.73 31.08
CA LYS A 515 1.79 -24.90 32.42
C LYS A 515 0.73 -24.88 33.52
N ILE A 516 -0.25 -23.98 33.41
CA ILE A 516 -1.40 -23.90 34.32
C ILE A 516 -2.24 -25.18 34.20
N ALA A 517 -2.61 -25.58 32.98
CA ALA A 517 -3.37 -26.81 32.74
C ALA A 517 -2.62 -28.08 33.19
N GLY A 518 -1.28 -28.06 33.19
CA GLY A 518 -0.42 -29.13 33.67
C GLY A 518 -0.09 -29.11 35.16
N GLY A 519 -0.66 -28.17 35.95
CA GLY A 519 -0.43 -28.06 37.39
C GLY A 519 0.98 -27.61 37.79
N GLN A 520 1.74 -27.05 36.85
CA GLN A 520 3.14 -26.60 37.04
C GLN A 520 3.23 -25.09 37.31
N ALA A 521 2.10 -24.39 37.36
CA ALA A 521 1.99 -22.97 37.68
C ALA A 521 0.65 -22.71 38.39
N GLU A 522 0.64 -21.84 39.40
CA GLU A 522 -0.61 -21.43 40.06
C GLU A 522 -1.48 -20.62 39.07
N PRO A 523 -2.83 -20.77 39.12
CA PRO A 523 -3.73 -19.90 38.38
C PRO A 523 -3.60 -18.49 38.94
N ASP A 524 -3.12 -17.60 38.10
CA ASP A 524 -2.99 -16.19 38.44
C ASP A 524 -4.39 -15.54 38.41
N ILE A 525 -4.84 -15.03 39.56
CA ILE A 525 -6.14 -14.34 39.71
C ILE A 525 -6.04 -12.88 39.21
N GLY A 526 -4.87 -12.44 38.71
CA GLY A 526 -4.59 -11.06 38.30
C GLY A 526 -4.47 -10.80 36.79
N GLU A 527 -4.32 -11.82 35.95
CA GLU A 527 -4.47 -11.65 34.50
C GLU A 527 -5.91 -11.98 34.11
N SER A 528 -6.80 -10.99 34.28
CA SER A 528 -8.06 -11.00 33.55
C SER A 528 -7.73 -11.32 32.09
N GLY A 529 -8.40 -12.35 31.56
CA GLY A 529 -8.29 -12.77 30.17
C GLY A 529 -8.74 -11.66 29.23
N LEU A 530 -7.91 -10.62 29.10
CA LEU A 530 -7.84 -9.73 27.97
C LEU A 530 -7.63 -10.67 26.79
N ARG A 531 -8.75 -11.10 26.19
CA ARG A 531 -8.85 -11.27 24.76
C ARG A 531 -8.12 -10.06 24.19
N ARG A 532 -6.82 -10.17 23.93
CA ARG A 532 -6.08 -9.25 23.09
C ARG A 532 -6.72 -9.44 21.72
N GLN A 533 -7.87 -8.78 21.54
CA GLN A 533 -8.46 -8.58 20.24
C GLN A 533 -7.33 -8.08 19.38
N SER A 534 -7.15 -8.79 18.29
CA SER A 534 -6.05 -8.68 17.35
C SER A 534 -5.91 -7.23 16.94
N VAL A 535 -5.04 -6.47 17.60
CA VAL A 535 -4.71 -5.13 17.14
C VAL A 535 -3.81 -5.35 15.92
N VAL A 536 -4.39 -5.36 14.73
CA VAL A 536 -3.63 -5.52 13.49
C VAL A 536 -3.40 -4.14 12.89
N VAL A 537 -2.14 -3.73 12.79
CA VAL A 537 -1.75 -2.50 12.07
C VAL A 537 -2.03 -2.73 10.59
N VAL A 538 -2.76 -1.82 9.96
CA VAL A 538 -2.82 -1.78 8.50
C VAL A 538 -2.20 -0.50 7.99
N GLY A 539 -1.12 -0.66 7.22
CA GLY A 539 -0.56 0.35 6.32
C GLY A 539 -0.69 1.78 6.80
N ALA A 540 -0.13 2.10 7.96
CA ALA A 540 0.13 3.49 8.28
C ALA A 540 1.22 3.97 7.30
N ASP A 541 0.90 4.97 6.48
CA ASP A 541 1.85 5.65 5.59
C ASP A 541 2.89 6.47 6.39
N GLU A 542 2.69 6.59 7.70
CA GLU A 542 3.57 7.29 8.63
C GLU A 542 4.65 6.34 9.17
N GLU A 543 5.91 6.78 9.13
CA GLU A 543 7.06 6.03 9.62
C GLU A 543 6.91 5.81 11.14
N LEU A 544 6.50 4.60 11.53
CA LEU A 544 6.27 4.24 12.93
C LEU A 544 7.61 3.99 13.63
N THR A 545 8.10 4.97 14.38
CA THR A 545 9.31 4.83 15.21
C THR A 545 9.11 3.83 16.35
N GLU A 546 10.19 3.30 16.93
CA GLU A 546 10.10 2.38 18.09
C GLU A 546 9.42 3.03 19.29
N GLU A 547 9.69 4.32 19.57
CA GLU A 547 8.94 5.05 20.60
C GLU A 547 7.46 5.14 20.26
N LYS A 548 7.13 5.43 18.99
CA LYS A 548 5.73 5.57 18.57
C LYS A 548 4.98 4.25 18.68
N LEU A 549 5.59 3.13 18.28
CA LEU A 549 4.99 1.80 18.44
C LEU A 549 4.71 1.45 19.90
N LYS A 550 5.64 1.76 20.81
CA LYS A 550 5.44 1.54 22.25
C LYS A 550 4.31 2.40 22.81
N GLU A 551 4.27 3.67 22.42
CA GLU A 551 3.20 4.60 22.79
C GLU A 551 1.83 4.11 22.29
N LEU A 552 1.76 3.67 21.04
CA LEU A 552 0.55 3.17 20.39
C LEU A 552 0.06 1.85 20.99
N ALA A 553 0.96 0.91 21.24
CA ALA A 553 0.62 -0.34 21.92
C ALA A 553 0.09 -0.07 23.33
N ALA A 554 0.70 0.88 24.05
CA ALA A 554 0.22 1.30 25.36
C ALA A 554 -1.16 1.98 25.28
N ALA A 555 -1.43 2.78 24.25
CA ALA A 555 -2.73 3.43 24.05
C ALA A 555 -3.84 2.43 23.72
N ALA A 556 -3.60 1.48 22.80
CA ALA A 556 -4.57 0.44 22.44
C ALA A 556 -4.92 -0.48 23.63
N GLU A 557 -3.94 -0.76 24.49
CA GLU A 557 -4.16 -1.49 25.73
C GLU A 557 -5.10 -0.75 26.68
N LEU A 558 -4.95 0.57 26.81
CA LEU A 558 -5.83 1.42 27.63
C LEU A 558 -7.25 1.53 27.06
N GLU A 559 -7.40 1.64 25.74
CA GLU A 559 -8.72 1.62 25.09
C GLU A 559 -9.42 0.27 25.29
N SER A 560 -8.69 -0.83 25.10
CA SER A 560 -9.21 -2.18 25.37
C SER A 560 -9.66 -2.32 26.83
N LEU A 561 -8.89 -1.77 27.76
CA LEU A 561 -9.25 -1.75 29.18
C LEU A 561 -10.57 -1.00 29.42
N ASN A 562 -10.76 0.19 28.83
CA ASN A 562 -12.00 0.97 28.94
C ASN A 562 -13.27 0.24 28.43
N ARG A 563 -13.10 -0.71 27.51
CA ARG A 563 -14.21 -1.53 26.99
C ARG A 563 -14.59 -2.68 27.91
N ILE A 564 -13.64 -3.24 28.65
CA ILE A 564 -13.87 -4.37 29.56
C ILE A 564 -14.16 -3.94 31.00
N LEU A 565 -13.78 -2.72 31.37
CA LEU A 565 -14.14 -2.14 32.67
C LEU A 565 -15.64 -2.19 32.87
N ARG A 566 -16.06 -2.53 34.10
CA ARG A 566 -17.46 -2.55 34.51
C ARG A 566 -18.10 -1.21 34.17
N LYS A 567 -19.16 -1.25 33.37
CA LYS A 567 -19.96 -0.06 33.04
C LYS A 567 -20.94 0.20 34.20
N PRO A 568 -21.15 1.47 34.59
CA PRO A 568 -22.04 1.79 35.70
C PRO A 568 -23.48 1.41 35.36
N GLN A 569 -24.16 0.78 36.31
CA GLN A 569 -25.59 0.50 36.20
C GLN A 569 -26.41 1.76 36.51
N ALA A 570 -27.72 1.73 36.26
CA ALA A 570 -28.61 2.84 36.53
C ALA A 570 -28.54 3.28 38.01
N GLY A 571 -28.16 4.53 38.26
CA GLY A 571 -28.00 5.09 39.61
C GLY A 571 -26.59 5.02 40.20
N GLU A 572 -25.65 4.36 39.52
CA GLU A 572 -24.25 4.31 39.93
C GLU A 572 -23.41 5.44 39.31
N LYS A 573 -22.35 5.84 40.01
CA LYS A 573 -21.32 6.77 39.54
C LYS A 573 -19.94 6.12 39.64
N ARG A 574 -18.99 6.62 38.84
CA ARG A 574 -17.59 6.18 38.88
C ARG A 574 -16.65 7.35 39.14
N ILE A 575 -15.57 7.06 39.85
CA ILE A 575 -14.44 7.96 40.09
C ILE A 575 -13.16 7.21 39.76
N LEU A 576 -12.19 7.90 39.15
CA LEU A 576 -10.84 7.38 38.94
C LEU A 576 -9.89 8.10 39.90
N GLY A 577 -9.24 7.36 40.79
CA GLY A 577 -8.41 7.97 41.83
C GLY A 577 -7.58 6.98 42.63
N HIS A 578 -6.82 7.48 43.60
CA HIS A 578 -6.03 6.65 44.51
C HIS A 578 -6.85 6.21 45.72
N LEU A 579 -6.99 4.92 45.94
CA LEU A 579 -7.44 4.37 47.21
C LEU A 579 -6.27 4.45 48.21
N ASN A 580 -6.36 5.33 49.18
CA ASN A 580 -5.29 5.62 50.15
C ASN A 580 -5.47 4.94 51.50
N GLY A 581 -6.69 4.49 51.81
CA GLY A 581 -6.96 3.92 53.11
C GLY A 581 -8.34 3.30 53.22
N ILE A 582 -8.44 2.34 54.13
CA ILE A 582 -9.68 1.69 54.53
C ILE A 582 -9.76 1.75 56.05
N GLU A 583 -10.67 2.56 56.57
CA GLU A 583 -10.90 2.76 58.01
C GLU A 583 -12.11 1.94 58.44
N CYS A 584 -11.94 1.04 59.41
CA CYS A 584 -13.02 0.22 59.92
C CYS A 584 -13.45 0.67 61.31
N SER A 585 -14.76 0.75 61.50
CA SER A 585 -15.44 0.99 62.77
C SER A 585 -16.36 -0.18 63.09
N ARG A 586 -16.97 -0.21 64.29
CA ARG A 586 -17.84 -1.31 64.73
C ARG A 586 -18.98 -1.63 63.74
N ASP A 587 -19.54 -0.61 63.08
CA ASP A 587 -20.74 -0.75 62.24
C ASP A 587 -20.56 -0.23 60.80
N SER A 588 -19.35 0.17 60.39
CA SER A 588 -19.10 0.65 59.03
C SER A 588 -17.62 0.63 58.63
N ILE A 589 -17.39 0.43 57.32
CA ILE A 589 -16.09 0.53 56.65
C ILE A 589 -16.10 1.80 55.81
N THR A 590 -15.06 2.63 55.91
CA THR A 590 -14.88 3.86 55.12
C THR A 590 -13.65 3.72 54.22
N PHE A 591 -13.84 3.94 52.93
CA PHE A 591 -12.80 3.98 51.91
C PHE A 591 -12.42 5.44 51.64
N LEU A 592 -11.12 5.72 51.60
CA LEU A 592 -10.55 7.05 51.34
C LEU A 592 -9.98 7.08 49.92
N ILE A 593 -10.64 7.81 49.02
CA ILE A 593 -10.25 7.93 47.62
C ILE A 593 -9.77 9.34 47.36
N GLU A 594 -8.58 9.51 46.80
CA GLU A 594 -8.07 10.80 46.34
C GLU A 594 -8.26 10.95 44.83
N GLU A 595 -9.00 12.00 44.46
CA GLU A 595 -9.23 12.44 43.08
C GLU A 595 -8.67 13.86 42.94
N GLY A 596 -7.48 13.99 42.35
CA GLY A 596 -6.78 15.27 42.28
C GLY A 596 -6.42 15.79 43.67
N SER A 597 -6.94 16.96 44.06
CA SER A 597 -6.76 17.55 45.39
C SER A 597 -7.91 17.28 46.36
N ALA A 598 -8.93 16.53 45.94
CA ALA A 598 -10.12 16.24 46.74
C ALA A 598 -10.08 14.80 47.30
N THR A 599 -10.45 14.65 48.57
CA THR A 599 -10.64 13.34 49.21
C THR A 599 -12.12 12.99 49.27
N VAL A 600 -12.50 11.90 48.61
CA VAL A 600 -13.85 11.33 48.60
C VAL A 600 -13.91 10.18 49.59
N ARG A 601 -14.90 10.23 50.51
CA ARG A 601 -15.15 9.18 51.50
C ARG A 601 -16.36 8.35 51.08
N LEU A 602 -16.18 7.06 50.88
CA LEU A 602 -17.25 6.11 50.53
C LEU A 602 -17.39 5.05 51.62
N THR A 603 -18.58 4.49 51.80
CA THR A 603 -18.84 3.55 52.90
C THR A 603 -19.37 2.20 52.43
N SER A 604 -19.13 1.17 53.23
CA SER A 604 -19.80 -0.13 53.15
C SER A 604 -20.11 -0.65 54.56
N LYS A 605 -21.08 -1.57 54.69
CA LYS A 605 -21.37 -2.24 55.96
C LYS A 605 -20.31 -3.29 56.29
N ASP A 606 -19.88 -4.02 55.27
CA ASP A 606 -18.86 -5.05 55.31
C ASP A 606 -18.15 -5.12 53.94
N PHE A 607 -17.25 -6.07 53.76
CA PHE A 607 -16.65 -6.35 52.44
C PHE A 607 -17.52 -7.28 51.59
N GLN A 608 -18.65 -7.78 52.12
CA GLN A 608 -19.54 -8.69 51.40
C GLN A 608 -20.37 -7.91 50.38
N GLY A 609 -20.26 -8.28 49.11
CA GLY A 609 -20.93 -7.56 48.01
C GLY A 609 -20.12 -6.41 47.42
N LEU A 610 -18.87 -6.19 47.86
CA LEU A 610 -17.91 -5.36 47.15
C LEU A 610 -17.28 -6.18 46.01
N GLU A 611 -17.46 -5.73 44.77
CA GLU A 611 -16.79 -6.33 43.61
C GLU A 611 -15.34 -5.81 43.55
N LEU A 612 -14.36 -6.70 43.59
CA LEU A 612 -12.95 -6.35 43.47
C LEU A 612 -12.36 -7.04 42.25
N THR A 613 -11.88 -6.24 41.30
CA THR A 613 -11.21 -6.72 40.09
C THR A 613 -9.86 -6.03 39.97
N SER A 614 -8.81 -6.77 39.61
CA SER A 614 -7.51 -6.19 39.27
C SER A 614 -7.16 -6.44 37.81
N TYR A 615 -6.73 -5.38 37.12
CA TYR A 615 -6.24 -5.43 35.74
C TYR A 615 -4.73 -5.20 35.65
N VAL A 616 -4.06 -5.12 36.81
CA VAL A 616 -2.61 -5.03 36.94
C VAL A 616 -2.14 -5.99 38.03
N ASP A 617 -0.92 -6.49 37.89
CA ASP A 617 -0.28 -7.29 38.92
C ASP A 617 0.18 -6.36 40.05
N VAL A 618 -0.36 -6.59 41.25
CA VAL A 618 -0.01 -5.84 42.46
C VAL A 618 0.52 -6.85 43.48
N PRO A 619 1.86 -6.93 43.66
CA PRO A 619 2.47 -7.86 44.61
C PRO A 619 1.92 -7.65 46.01
N ASP A 620 1.56 -8.75 46.68
CA ASP A 620 1.05 -8.77 48.06
C ASP A 620 -0.18 -7.88 48.29
N LEU A 621 -1.06 -7.74 47.29
CA LEU A 621 -2.29 -6.96 47.41
C LEU A 621 -3.16 -7.45 48.57
N GLN A 622 -3.28 -6.62 49.61
CA GLN A 622 -4.18 -6.84 50.74
C GLN A 622 -5.23 -5.75 50.80
N ILE A 623 -6.50 -6.11 50.59
CA ILE A 623 -7.65 -5.22 50.78
C ILE A 623 -8.33 -5.57 52.11
N GLY A 624 -8.24 -4.65 53.06
CA GLY A 624 -8.70 -4.84 54.43
C GLY A 624 -8.49 -3.58 55.27
N CYS A 625 -9.00 -3.62 56.50
CA CYS A 625 -8.90 -2.50 57.44
C CYS A 625 -7.43 -2.14 57.71
N GLY A 626 -7.02 -0.91 57.38
CA GLY A 626 -5.64 -0.44 57.57
C GLY A 626 -4.57 -1.16 56.73
N SER A 627 -4.96 -1.98 55.75
CA SER A 627 -4.00 -2.78 54.96
C SER A 627 -3.37 -2.03 53.78
N ILE A 628 -3.93 -0.88 53.42
CA ILE A 628 -3.43 -0.05 52.31
C ILE A 628 -2.15 0.65 52.74
N LYS A 629 -1.01 0.03 52.42
CA LYS A 629 0.33 0.56 52.73
C LYS A 629 0.84 1.54 51.67
N GLN A 630 0.35 1.42 50.45
CA GLN A 630 0.66 2.31 49.33
C GLN A 630 -0.65 2.67 48.61
N PRO A 631 -0.79 3.92 48.13
CA PRO A 631 -1.92 4.34 47.29
C PRO A 631 -2.15 3.38 46.12
N ILE A 632 -3.40 2.96 45.90
CA ILE A 632 -3.76 2.06 44.79
C ILE A 632 -4.57 2.83 43.76
N TRP A 633 -4.09 2.88 42.50
CA TRP A 633 -4.83 3.50 41.41
C TRP A 633 -6.00 2.62 40.96
N ALA A 634 -7.22 3.14 41.04
CA ALA A 634 -8.43 2.35 40.78
C ALA A 634 -9.58 3.18 40.21
N VAL A 635 -10.45 2.50 39.45
CA VAL A 635 -11.80 2.98 39.14
C VAL A 635 -12.74 2.48 40.23
N ILE A 636 -13.41 3.41 40.89
CA ILE A 636 -14.29 3.15 42.04
C ILE A 636 -15.73 3.39 41.61
N THR A 637 -16.57 2.36 41.67
CA THR A 637 -18.00 2.49 41.40
C THR A 637 -18.78 2.58 42.70
N TYR A 638 -19.73 3.52 42.78
CA TYR A 638 -20.51 3.78 43.99
C TYR A 638 -21.92 4.28 43.68
N VAL A 639 -22.84 4.10 44.63
CA VAL A 639 -24.18 4.70 44.59
C VAL A 639 -24.17 5.99 45.41
N PRO A 640 -24.59 7.15 44.87
CA PRO A 640 -24.64 8.40 45.62
C PRO A 640 -25.67 8.33 46.76
N GLU A 641 -25.19 8.34 47.99
CA GLU A 641 -25.98 8.29 49.23
C GLU A 641 -25.31 9.24 50.25
N GLN A 642 -25.38 10.55 50.00
CA GLN A 642 -24.64 11.54 50.80
C GLN A 642 -25.12 11.60 52.26
N ASP A 643 -24.18 11.48 53.20
CA ASP A 643 -24.41 11.74 54.63
C ASP A 643 -23.59 12.95 55.06
N GLN A 644 -24.27 14.09 55.28
CA GLN A 644 -23.62 15.33 55.69
C GLN A 644 -23.01 15.26 57.09
N LYS A 645 -23.53 14.41 58.00
CA LYS A 645 -22.98 14.26 59.35
C LYS A 645 -21.71 13.42 59.35
N LYS A 646 -21.65 12.40 58.49
CA LYS A 646 -20.47 11.51 58.34
C LYS A 646 -19.49 11.97 57.25
N LYS A 647 -19.83 13.02 56.49
CA LYS A 647 -19.06 13.55 55.36
C LYS A 647 -18.73 12.49 54.30
N THR A 648 -19.71 11.64 53.96
CA THR A 648 -19.54 10.56 52.98
C THR A 648 -20.32 10.83 51.71
N ALA A 649 -19.74 10.49 50.57
CA ALA A 649 -20.30 10.75 49.24
C ALA A 649 -21.29 9.67 48.78
N GLY A 650 -21.23 8.47 49.38
CA GLY A 650 -22.14 7.38 49.09
C GLY A 650 -21.63 6.02 49.52
N ARG A 651 -22.26 5.00 48.96
CA ARG A 651 -21.96 3.59 49.25
C ARG A 651 -21.18 2.97 48.10
N ILE A 652 -20.02 2.39 48.40
CA ILE A 652 -19.15 1.76 47.41
C ILE A 652 -19.76 0.45 46.91
N ILE A 653 -19.53 0.12 45.62
CA ILE A 653 -20.02 -1.09 44.95
C ILE A 653 -18.88 -1.90 44.38
N ALA A 654 -17.93 -1.25 43.70
CA ALA A 654 -16.82 -1.95 43.04
C ALA A 654 -15.50 -1.16 43.11
N ILE A 655 -14.40 -1.92 43.11
CA ILE A 655 -13.03 -1.44 42.99
C ILE A 655 -12.38 -2.19 41.82
N ASP A 656 -12.10 -1.47 40.74
CA ASP A 656 -11.37 -1.97 39.58
C ASP A 656 -9.95 -1.38 39.61
N ILE A 657 -8.94 -2.15 40.02
CA ILE A 657 -7.55 -1.72 40.08
C ILE A 657 -6.96 -1.67 38.67
N VAL A 658 -6.47 -0.51 38.25
CA VAL A 658 -6.10 -0.22 36.85
C VAL A 658 -4.69 0.36 36.79
N PRO A 659 -3.98 0.27 35.64
CA PRO A 659 -2.65 0.86 35.52
C PRO A 659 -2.70 2.39 35.66
N GLU A 660 -1.71 2.98 36.34
CA GLU A 660 -1.61 4.44 36.57
C GLU A 660 -1.64 5.31 35.30
N ARG A 661 -1.28 4.72 34.16
CA ARG A 661 -1.37 5.35 32.83
C ARG A 661 -2.80 5.52 32.32
N LEU A 662 -3.81 4.85 32.88
CA LEU A 662 -5.21 5.14 32.58
C LEU A 662 -5.60 6.46 33.25
N LYS A 663 -5.85 7.51 32.44
CA LYS A 663 -6.16 8.86 32.92
C LYS A 663 -7.63 9.29 32.74
N SER A 664 -8.41 8.53 31.97
CA SER A 664 -9.83 8.79 31.73
C SER A 664 -10.61 7.48 31.59
N ILE A 665 -11.89 7.54 31.92
CA ILE A 665 -12.85 6.44 31.83
C ILE A 665 -14.03 6.83 30.92
N GLU A 666 -14.48 5.91 30.07
CA GLU A 666 -15.65 6.07 29.16
C GLU A 666 -16.97 5.67 29.80
#